data_AF-A0AA35KMH7-F1
#
_entry.id   AF-A0AA35KMH7-F1
#
_cell.length_a   1.000
_cell.length_b   1.000
_cell.length_c   1.000
_cell.angle_alpha   90.00
_cell.angle_beta   90.00
_cell.angle_gamma   90.00
#
_symmetry.space_group_name_H-M   'P 1'
#
loop_
_entity.id
_entity.type
_entity.pdbx_description
1 polymer ?
#
loop_
_entity_poly.entity_id
_entity_poly.type
_entity_poly.pdbx_seq_one_letter_code
_entity_poly.pdbx_strand_id
1 'polypeptide(L)'
;MPAAPLPPKESNLFKRVLKCYEQKQYKNGLKFCKMILSNPKFAEHGETLAMKGLTLNCLGKKEEAYAFVRKGLRNDVKSHVCWHVYGLLQRSDKKYDEAIKCYRNALKLDKDNLQILRDLSLLQIQMRDLEGYRETRYQLLQLRPTQRASWIGYAIAYHLLKDYDMALKLLEEFRKTQQIPPNKIDYEYSELILYQNQVMREADLFQESLEHIETYERQICDKLMIDEIKGEMLLKLGRLKEASEVYKELIDRNAENWCYYEGLEKALQPRSLDERLEMYEEISKQHPRAVSPRRLPLNFVTGEKFRELMDKFLRVNFSKGCPPLFTTLKSLYYSKEKVSTIQELVTGYEASLKTCDLFSPYENGDQEPPTTLLWVRYFLAQHFDKLGQFSVALDYINSAVASTPTLIELFCLKAKIYKHVGNLKEAAKWMDEAQSLDTADRFINSKCAKYMLRANMVKDAEEMCSKFTREGTSAMENLNEMQCMWFQTECALAFQRLGKYGDALKKCHEVERHFFEITDDQFDFHTYCMRKMTLRAYVDLLRLEDILRQHAFYFKAARSAIEIYLKLYDNPLANESKEQEVNSENLSAKELKKMLSKQRRAQKKAKLEEERKHAERERQQKNQKKKREEEEEETSGPKEELVPEKLERVDLFLLFYIC
;
A
#
# COMPACT_ATOMS: atom_id res chain seq x y z
N MET A 1 -37.47 -33.42 -16.55
CA MET A 1 -38.74 -32.68 -16.69
C MET A 1 -38.47 -31.23 -16.29
N PRO A 2 -38.99 -30.22 -17.00
CA PRO A 2 -38.87 -28.84 -16.55
C PRO A 2 -39.47 -28.74 -15.13
N ALA A 3 -38.74 -28.13 -14.20
CA ALA A 3 -39.20 -27.98 -12.82
C ALA A 3 -40.52 -27.17 -12.84
N ALA A 4 -41.59 -27.76 -12.31
CA ALA A 4 -42.86 -27.08 -12.20
C ALA A 4 -42.70 -25.85 -11.28
N PRO A 5 -43.28 -24.69 -11.63
CA PRO A 5 -43.23 -23.50 -10.78
C PRO A 5 -43.78 -23.83 -9.39
N LEU A 6 -43.13 -23.30 -8.35
CA LEU A 6 -43.53 -23.55 -6.97
C LEU A 6 -45.00 -23.11 -6.74
N PRO A 7 -45.83 -23.95 -6.08
CA PRO A 7 -47.18 -23.54 -5.69
C PRO A 7 -47.15 -22.33 -4.74
N PRO A 8 -48.28 -21.62 -4.54
CA PRO A 8 -48.33 -20.37 -3.78
C PRO A 8 -47.74 -20.46 -2.36
N LYS A 9 -47.92 -21.61 -1.68
CA LYS A 9 -47.41 -21.84 -0.32
C LYS A 9 -45.88 -21.95 -0.31
N GLU A 10 -45.31 -22.79 -1.16
CA GLU A 10 -43.87 -22.99 -1.30
C GLU A 10 -43.18 -21.76 -1.93
N SER A 11 -43.85 -21.06 -2.85
CA SER A 11 -43.37 -19.78 -3.41
C SER A 11 -43.23 -18.71 -2.33
N ASN A 12 -44.20 -18.61 -1.40
CA ASN A 12 -44.09 -17.73 -0.25
C ASN A 12 -42.95 -18.12 0.71
N LEU A 13 -42.70 -19.42 0.89
CA LEU A 13 -41.53 -19.89 1.64
C LEU A 13 -40.23 -19.52 0.92
N PHE A 14 -40.17 -19.64 -0.41
CA PHE A 14 -39.00 -19.28 -1.21
C PHE A 14 -38.71 -17.78 -1.15
N LYS A 15 -39.73 -16.92 -1.22
CA LYS A 15 -39.58 -15.48 -0.97
C LYS A 15 -39.02 -15.18 0.42
N ARG A 16 -39.41 -15.96 1.45
CA ARG A 16 -38.83 -15.84 2.79
C ARG A 16 -37.36 -16.29 2.83
N VAL A 17 -36.96 -17.30 2.06
CA VAL A 17 -35.55 -17.68 1.90
C VAL A 17 -34.72 -16.51 1.37
N LEU A 18 -35.18 -15.86 0.28
CA LEU A 18 -34.51 -14.69 -0.30
C LEU A 18 -34.39 -13.55 0.73
N LYS A 19 -35.48 -13.23 1.43
CA LYS A 19 -35.49 -12.21 2.49
C LYS A 19 -34.55 -12.55 3.65
N CYS A 20 -34.50 -13.81 4.08
CA CYS A 20 -33.57 -14.24 5.12
C CYS A 20 -32.12 -14.09 4.68
N TYR A 21 -31.82 -14.35 3.40
CA TYR A 21 -30.48 -14.13 2.85
C TYR A 21 -30.11 -12.64 2.85
N GLU A 22 -31.00 -11.77 2.36
CA GLU A 22 -30.82 -10.31 2.39
C GLU A 22 -30.61 -9.76 3.81
N GLN A 23 -31.32 -10.31 4.80
CA GLN A 23 -31.22 -9.94 6.20
C GLN A 23 -30.08 -10.66 6.95
N LYS A 24 -29.23 -11.42 6.25
CA LYS A 24 -28.14 -12.23 6.82
C LYS A 24 -28.58 -13.25 7.88
N GLN A 25 -29.86 -13.66 7.87
CA GLN A 25 -30.44 -14.67 8.77
C GLN A 25 -30.27 -16.09 8.20
N TYR A 26 -29.03 -16.51 8.00
CA TYR A 26 -28.70 -17.74 7.26
C TYR A 26 -29.29 -19.01 7.87
N LYS A 27 -29.27 -19.15 9.21
CA LYS A 27 -29.84 -20.33 9.91
C LYS A 27 -31.35 -20.47 9.66
N ASN A 28 -32.10 -19.35 9.61
CA ASN A 28 -33.53 -19.36 9.30
C ASN A 28 -33.78 -19.65 7.82
N GLY A 29 -32.97 -19.07 6.92
CA GLY A 29 -33.00 -19.36 5.50
C GLY A 29 -32.84 -20.85 5.20
N LEU A 30 -31.90 -21.54 5.86
CA LEU A 30 -31.71 -22.98 5.72
C LEU A 30 -32.90 -23.81 6.21
N LYS A 31 -33.58 -23.40 7.29
CA LYS A 31 -34.80 -24.05 7.76
C LYS A 31 -35.91 -23.97 6.72
N PHE A 32 -36.12 -22.79 6.13
CA PHE A 32 -37.13 -22.62 5.08
C PHE A 32 -36.77 -23.38 3.80
N CYS A 33 -35.49 -23.43 3.41
CA CYS A 33 -35.03 -24.29 2.31
C CYS A 33 -35.36 -25.76 2.60
N LYS A 34 -35.08 -26.24 3.81
CA LYS A 34 -35.39 -27.62 4.21
C LYS A 34 -36.88 -27.92 4.15
N MET A 35 -37.75 -26.99 4.54
CA MET A 35 -39.22 -27.16 4.45
C MET A 35 -39.71 -27.35 3.01
N ILE A 36 -39.12 -26.64 2.04
CA ILE A 36 -39.46 -26.79 0.63
C ILE A 36 -38.91 -28.13 0.10
N LEU A 37 -37.64 -28.42 0.37
CA LEU A 37 -36.95 -29.60 -0.14
C LEU A 37 -37.38 -30.91 0.55
N SER A 38 -38.01 -30.85 1.72
CA SER A 38 -38.56 -32.04 2.40
C SER A 38 -39.78 -32.62 1.70
N ASN A 39 -40.47 -31.83 0.88
CA ASN A 39 -41.56 -32.32 0.05
C ASN A 39 -40.95 -33.06 -1.16
N PRO A 40 -41.21 -34.38 -1.35
CA PRO A 40 -40.63 -35.15 -2.46
C PRO A 40 -40.89 -34.55 -3.84
N LYS A 41 -41.99 -33.80 -4.01
CA LYS A 41 -42.32 -33.11 -5.27
C LYS A 41 -41.35 -31.99 -5.63
N PHE A 42 -40.69 -31.37 -4.64
CA PHE A 42 -39.79 -30.22 -4.81
C PHE A 42 -38.39 -30.49 -4.26
N ALA A 43 -38.08 -31.73 -3.88
CA ALA A 43 -36.76 -32.12 -3.35
C ALA A 43 -35.61 -31.79 -4.31
N GLU A 44 -35.89 -31.82 -5.62
CA GLU A 44 -34.94 -31.50 -6.68
C GLU A 44 -35.16 -30.11 -7.30
N HIS A 45 -35.91 -29.23 -6.64
CA HIS A 45 -36.19 -27.88 -7.14
C HIS A 45 -34.90 -27.04 -7.24
N GLY A 46 -34.54 -26.66 -8.47
CA GLY A 46 -33.25 -26.06 -8.81
C GLY A 46 -32.92 -24.78 -8.03
N GLU A 47 -33.84 -23.81 -8.02
CA GLU A 47 -33.61 -22.51 -7.39
C GLU A 47 -33.46 -22.61 -5.87
N THR A 48 -34.23 -23.50 -5.24
CA THR A 48 -34.13 -23.73 -3.79
C THR A 48 -32.83 -24.43 -3.41
N LEU A 49 -32.35 -25.38 -4.23
CA LEU A 49 -31.05 -26.00 -4.04
C LEU A 49 -29.91 -24.97 -4.19
N ALA A 50 -30.01 -24.09 -5.19
CA ALA A 50 -29.06 -23.01 -5.40
C ALA A 50 -29.03 -22.04 -4.19
N MET A 51 -30.19 -21.54 -3.75
CA MET A 51 -30.27 -20.65 -2.58
C MET A 51 -29.78 -21.31 -1.28
N LYS A 52 -30.03 -22.62 -1.10
CA LYS A 52 -29.48 -23.39 0.02
C LYS A 52 -27.95 -23.40 -0.04
N GLY A 53 -27.37 -23.67 -1.21
CA GLY A 53 -25.92 -23.64 -1.41
C GLY A 53 -25.31 -22.28 -1.10
N LEU A 54 -25.89 -21.20 -1.64
CA LEU A 54 -25.44 -19.83 -1.33
C LEU A 54 -25.47 -19.51 0.16
N THR A 55 -26.54 -19.93 0.85
CA THR A 55 -26.68 -19.73 2.30
C THR A 55 -25.65 -20.54 3.10
N LEU A 56 -25.28 -21.74 2.63
CA LEU A 56 -24.21 -22.55 3.23
C LEU A 56 -22.83 -21.92 3.04
N ASN A 57 -22.58 -21.27 1.91
CA ASN A 57 -21.33 -20.55 1.65
C ASN A 57 -21.10 -19.44 2.69
N CYS A 58 -22.15 -18.65 2.99
CA CYS A 58 -22.07 -17.61 4.01
C CYS A 58 -21.89 -18.15 5.44
N LEU A 59 -22.06 -19.46 5.66
CA LEU A 59 -21.79 -20.13 6.94
C LEU A 59 -20.42 -20.85 6.96
N GLY A 60 -19.57 -20.62 5.96
CA GLY A 60 -18.23 -21.21 5.86
C GLY A 60 -18.16 -22.59 5.21
N LYS A 61 -19.30 -23.17 4.79
CA LYS A 61 -19.35 -24.52 4.19
C LYS A 61 -19.23 -24.48 2.68
N LYS A 62 -18.03 -24.13 2.17
CA LYS A 62 -17.77 -23.90 0.74
C LYS A 62 -18.02 -25.13 -0.14
N GLU A 63 -17.46 -26.28 0.22
CA GLU A 63 -17.60 -27.51 -0.59
C GLU A 63 -19.06 -27.97 -0.72
N GLU A 64 -19.81 -27.97 0.38
CA GLU A 64 -21.26 -28.26 0.37
C GLU A 64 -22.01 -27.25 -0.50
N ALA A 65 -21.65 -25.96 -0.42
CA ALA A 65 -22.26 -24.90 -1.21
C ALA A 65 -22.12 -25.15 -2.72
N TYR A 66 -20.91 -25.44 -3.19
CA TYR A 66 -20.66 -25.74 -4.61
C TYR A 66 -21.44 -26.97 -5.09
N ALA A 67 -21.50 -28.02 -4.28
CA ALA A 67 -22.26 -29.22 -4.61
C ALA A 67 -23.75 -28.91 -4.81
N PHE A 68 -24.37 -28.17 -3.89
CA PHE A 68 -25.79 -27.80 -3.97
C PHE A 68 -26.08 -26.81 -5.10
N VAL A 69 -25.24 -25.79 -5.32
CA VAL A 69 -25.45 -24.83 -6.42
C VAL A 69 -25.29 -25.50 -7.78
N ARG A 70 -24.26 -26.33 -7.99
CA ARG A 70 -24.09 -27.08 -9.24
C ARG A 70 -25.23 -28.07 -9.49
N LYS A 71 -25.76 -28.69 -8.43
CA LYS A 71 -26.92 -29.58 -8.53
C LYS A 71 -28.19 -28.79 -8.88
N GLY A 72 -28.41 -27.65 -8.22
CA GLY A 72 -29.54 -26.77 -8.50
C GLY A 72 -29.54 -26.27 -9.95
N LEU A 73 -28.38 -25.84 -10.45
CA LEU A 73 -28.21 -25.40 -11.83
C LEU A 73 -28.42 -26.54 -12.85
N ARG A 74 -27.96 -27.76 -12.56
CA ARG A 74 -28.24 -28.93 -13.42
C ARG A 74 -29.73 -29.25 -13.52
N ASN A 75 -30.45 -29.08 -12.42
CA ASN A 75 -31.89 -29.34 -12.36
C ASN A 75 -32.71 -28.24 -13.05
N ASP A 76 -32.19 -27.00 -13.11
CA ASP A 76 -32.82 -25.89 -13.81
C ASP A 76 -31.81 -24.95 -14.50
N VAL A 77 -31.40 -25.35 -15.71
CA VAL A 77 -30.43 -24.59 -16.54
C VAL A 77 -31.05 -23.31 -17.11
N LYS A 78 -32.38 -23.19 -17.14
CA LYS A 78 -33.12 -22.06 -17.72
C LYS A 78 -33.59 -21.06 -16.66
N SER A 79 -33.20 -21.23 -15.39
CA SER A 79 -33.47 -20.27 -14.33
C SER A 79 -32.35 -19.22 -14.25
N HIS A 80 -32.73 -17.95 -14.40
CA HIS A 80 -31.81 -16.82 -14.18
C HIS A 80 -31.32 -16.77 -12.71
N VAL A 81 -32.14 -17.21 -11.74
CA VAL A 81 -31.79 -17.26 -10.32
C VAL A 81 -30.66 -18.26 -10.08
N CYS A 82 -30.71 -19.45 -10.69
CA CYS A 82 -29.65 -20.44 -10.53
C CYS A 82 -28.30 -19.93 -11.08
N TRP A 83 -28.31 -19.28 -12.24
CA TRP A 83 -27.10 -18.66 -12.81
C TRP A 83 -26.61 -17.47 -11.99
N HIS A 84 -27.50 -16.61 -11.49
CA HIS A 84 -27.13 -15.49 -10.63
C HIS A 84 -26.49 -15.96 -9.33
N VAL A 85 -27.10 -16.94 -8.67
CA VAL A 85 -26.56 -17.55 -7.44
C VAL A 85 -25.19 -18.22 -7.68
N TYR A 86 -25.02 -18.91 -8.81
CA TYR A 86 -23.72 -19.48 -9.16
C TYR A 86 -22.66 -18.40 -9.39
N GLY A 87 -23.03 -17.28 -10.03
CA GLY A 87 -22.16 -16.11 -10.18
C GLY A 87 -21.80 -15.47 -8.84
N LEU A 88 -22.74 -15.33 -7.90
CA LEU A 88 -22.49 -14.82 -6.56
C LEU A 88 -21.50 -15.70 -5.77
N LEU A 89 -21.60 -17.02 -5.94
CA LEU A 89 -20.68 -17.97 -5.32
C LEU A 89 -19.27 -17.83 -5.89
N GLN A 90 -19.12 -17.79 -7.22
CA GLN A 90 -17.83 -17.59 -7.88
C GLN A 90 -17.20 -16.24 -7.51
N ARG A 91 -18.02 -15.18 -7.41
CA ARG A 91 -17.60 -13.85 -6.94
C ARG A 91 -17.04 -13.91 -5.52
N SER A 92 -17.66 -14.66 -4.61
CA SER A 92 -17.18 -14.77 -3.23
C SER A 92 -15.81 -15.46 -3.10
N ASP A 93 -15.43 -16.26 -4.09
CA ASP A 93 -14.09 -16.85 -4.19
C ASP A 93 -13.16 -16.07 -5.13
N LYS A 94 -13.51 -14.81 -5.44
CA LYS A 94 -12.72 -13.88 -6.27
C LYS A 94 -12.45 -14.39 -7.71
N LYS A 95 -13.28 -15.32 -8.21
CA LYS A 95 -13.23 -15.84 -9.58
C LYS A 95 -14.11 -14.99 -10.50
N TYR A 96 -13.65 -13.77 -10.77
CA TYR A 96 -14.45 -12.76 -11.45
C TYR A 96 -14.82 -13.12 -12.89
N ASP A 97 -13.92 -13.71 -13.67
CA ASP A 97 -14.22 -14.15 -15.05
C ASP A 97 -15.36 -15.18 -15.11
N GLU A 98 -15.33 -16.16 -14.20
CA GLU A 98 -16.38 -17.19 -14.12
C GLU A 98 -17.70 -16.58 -13.64
N ALA A 99 -17.66 -15.63 -12.71
CA ALA A 99 -18.85 -14.91 -12.27
C ALA A 99 -19.48 -14.06 -13.41
N ILE A 100 -18.67 -13.40 -14.23
CA ILE A 100 -19.13 -12.65 -15.42
C ILE A 100 -19.85 -13.59 -16.40
N LYS A 101 -19.29 -14.77 -16.69
CA LYS A 101 -19.93 -15.78 -17.56
C LYS A 101 -21.30 -16.19 -17.01
N CYS A 102 -21.39 -16.40 -15.69
CA CYS A 102 -22.64 -16.75 -15.02
C CYS A 102 -23.69 -15.63 -15.14
N TYR A 103 -23.31 -14.38 -14.89
CA TYR A 103 -24.23 -13.24 -15.01
C TYR A 103 -24.68 -13.00 -16.46
N ARG A 104 -23.78 -13.13 -17.44
CA ARG A 104 -24.16 -13.07 -18.86
C ARG A 104 -25.17 -14.16 -19.22
N ASN A 105 -25.02 -15.38 -18.71
CA ASN A 105 -26.02 -16.45 -18.93
C ASN A 105 -27.35 -16.17 -18.21
N ALA A 106 -27.33 -15.58 -17.02
CA ALA A 106 -28.54 -15.16 -16.33
C ALA A 106 -29.29 -14.07 -17.12
N LEU A 107 -28.57 -13.07 -17.65
CA LEU A 107 -29.13 -11.99 -18.46
C LEU A 107 -29.67 -12.43 -19.82
N LYS A 108 -29.18 -13.55 -20.39
CA LYS A 108 -29.80 -14.14 -21.58
C LYS A 108 -31.24 -14.61 -21.31
N LEU A 109 -31.53 -14.99 -20.07
CA LEU A 109 -32.83 -15.51 -19.63
C LEU A 109 -33.75 -14.38 -19.13
N ASP A 110 -33.17 -13.41 -18.41
CA ASP A 110 -33.86 -12.22 -17.92
C ASP A 110 -33.02 -10.97 -18.18
N LYS A 111 -33.25 -10.33 -19.33
CA LYS A 111 -32.41 -9.25 -19.87
C LYS A 111 -32.45 -7.96 -19.05
N ASP A 112 -33.59 -7.69 -18.43
CA ASP A 112 -33.85 -6.39 -17.77
C ASP A 112 -33.68 -6.48 -16.24
N ASN A 113 -33.02 -7.54 -15.75
CA ASN A 113 -32.79 -7.73 -14.32
C ASN A 113 -31.76 -6.72 -13.78
N LEU A 114 -32.27 -5.66 -13.16
CA LEU A 114 -31.46 -4.57 -12.59
C LEU A 114 -30.38 -5.04 -11.61
N GLN A 115 -30.66 -6.06 -10.80
CA GLN A 115 -29.70 -6.56 -9.82
C GLN A 115 -28.52 -7.23 -10.51
N ILE A 116 -28.79 -8.07 -11.51
CA ILE A 116 -27.76 -8.81 -12.24
C ILE A 116 -26.94 -7.85 -13.13
N LEU A 117 -27.59 -6.88 -13.79
CA LEU A 117 -26.90 -5.83 -14.54
C LEU A 117 -25.97 -5.02 -13.63
N ARG A 118 -26.43 -4.65 -12.43
CA ARG A 118 -25.59 -3.95 -11.46
C ARG A 118 -24.41 -4.82 -11.06
N ASP A 119 -24.64 -6.07 -10.62
CA ASP A 119 -23.57 -6.98 -10.21
C ASP A 119 -22.56 -7.25 -11.35
N LEU A 120 -23.02 -7.38 -12.60
CA LEU A 120 -22.18 -7.50 -13.78
C LEU A 120 -21.32 -6.25 -14.00
N SER A 121 -21.91 -5.05 -13.91
CA SER A 121 -21.17 -3.81 -14.09
C SER A 121 -20.02 -3.66 -13.08
N LEU A 122 -20.21 -4.13 -11.83
CA LEU A 122 -19.14 -4.12 -10.82
C LEU A 122 -18.00 -5.07 -11.17
N LEU A 123 -18.32 -6.25 -11.71
CA LEU A 123 -17.28 -7.18 -12.15
C LEU A 123 -16.54 -6.70 -13.39
N GLN A 124 -17.26 -6.08 -14.34
CA GLN A 124 -16.65 -5.57 -15.57
C GLN A 124 -15.65 -4.46 -15.28
N ILE A 125 -15.99 -3.52 -14.39
CA ILE A 125 -15.06 -2.46 -14.00
C ILE A 125 -13.89 -3.01 -13.19
N GLN A 126 -14.11 -4.00 -12.30
CA GLN A 126 -13.04 -4.68 -11.56
C GLN A 126 -12.03 -5.34 -12.52
N MET A 127 -12.52 -5.97 -13.60
CA MET A 127 -11.70 -6.62 -14.62
C MET A 127 -11.23 -5.68 -15.74
N ARG A 128 -11.55 -4.38 -15.65
CA ARG A 128 -11.29 -3.37 -16.70
C ARG A 128 -11.84 -3.74 -18.09
N ASP A 129 -12.94 -4.50 -18.14
CA ASP A 129 -13.79 -4.66 -19.33
C ASP A 129 -14.61 -3.37 -19.52
N LEU A 130 -13.93 -2.29 -19.97
CA LEU A 130 -14.51 -0.94 -20.05
C LEU A 130 -15.64 -0.85 -21.09
N GLU A 131 -15.52 -1.58 -22.21
CA GLU A 131 -16.56 -1.62 -23.23
C GLU A 131 -17.81 -2.34 -22.73
N GLY A 132 -17.64 -3.53 -22.14
CA GLY A 132 -18.75 -4.23 -21.52
C GLY A 132 -19.38 -3.41 -20.37
N TYR A 133 -18.56 -2.71 -19.59
CA TYR A 133 -19.03 -1.82 -18.53
C TYR A 133 -19.88 -0.68 -19.09
N ARG A 134 -19.45 -0.03 -20.18
CA ARG A 134 -20.20 1.02 -20.88
C ARG A 134 -21.56 0.53 -21.34
N GLU A 135 -21.62 -0.63 -22.00
CA GLU A 135 -22.89 -1.22 -22.48
C GLU A 135 -23.85 -1.52 -21.32
N THR A 136 -23.36 -2.16 -20.25
CA THR A 136 -24.17 -2.48 -19.07
C THR A 136 -24.66 -1.22 -18.36
N ARG A 137 -23.83 -0.17 -18.26
CA ARG A 137 -24.22 1.12 -17.67
C ARG A 137 -25.24 1.86 -18.52
N TYR A 138 -25.15 1.78 -19.84
CA TYR A 138 -26.17 2.31 -20.73
C TYR A 138 -27.53 1.63 -20.51
N GLN A 139 -27.57 0.30 -20.43
CA GLN A 139 -28.81 -0.44 -20.13
C GLN A 139 -29.40 -0.05 -18.76
N LEU A 140 -28.56 0.08 -17.72
CA LEU A 140 -28.98 0.55 -16.41
C LEU A 140 -29.57 1.98 -16.44
N LEU A 141 -29.01 2.87 -17.26
CA LEU A 141 -29.53 4.21 -17.47
C LEU A 141 -30.89 4.20 -18.18
N GLN A 142 -31.05 3.39 -19.23
CA GLN A 142 -32.32 3.24 -19.93
C GLN A 142 -33.44 2.70 -19.02
N LEU A 143 -33.14 1.69 -18.19
CA LEU A 143 -34.11 1.09 -17.29
C LEU A 143 -34.45 1.98 -16.09
N ARG A 144 -33.48 2.76 -15.59
CA ARG A 144 -33.63 3.62 -14.40
C ARG A 144 -32.94 4.98 -14.60
N PRO A 145 -33.52 5.89 -15.41
CA PRO A 145 -32.93 7.20 -15.69
C PRO A 145 -33.02 8.16 -14.49
N THR A 146 -33.85 7.87 -13.50
CA THR A 146 -34.00 8.69 -12.29
C THR A 146 -32.89 8.46 -11.26
N GLN A 147 -32.10 7.39 -11.39
CA GLN A 147 -31.04 7.08 -10.44
C GLN A 147 -29.74 7.79 -10.81
N ARG A 148 -29.21 8.58 -9.87
CA ARG A 148 -27.93 9.30 -10.00
C ARG A 148 -26.78 8.37 -10.40
N ALA A 149 -26.71 7.18 -9.79
CA ALA A 149 -25.66 6.20 -10.06
C ALA A 149 -25.63 5.71 -11.51
N SER A 150 -26.76 5.71 -12.22
CA SER A 150 -26.82 5.31 -13.63
C SER A 150 -26.14 6.33 -14.53
N TRP A 151 -26.40 7.62 -14.31
CA TRP A 151 -25.76 8.72 -15.06
C TRP A 151 -24.25 8.74 -14.82
N ILE A 152 -23.86 8.67 -13.55
CA ILE A 152 -22.45 8.74 -13.14
C ILE A 152 -21.68 7.54 -13.62
N GLY A 153 -22.24 6.33 -13.45
CA GLY A 153 -21.59 5.11 -13.93
C GLY A 153 -21.35 5.13 -15.43
N TYR A 154 -22.28 5.71 -16.21
CA TYR A 154 -22.15 5.85 -17.65
C TYR A 154 -21.15 6.95 -18.06
N ALA A 155 -21.16 8.10 -17.38
CA ALA A 155 -20.18 9.16 -17.58
C ALA A 155 -18.74 8.69 -17.26
N ILE A 156 -18.55 7.94 -16.17
CA ILE A 156 -17.26 7.34 -15.82
C ILE A 156 -16.81 6.33 -16.87
N ALA A 157 -17.73 5.53 -17.44
CA ALA A 157 -17.37 4.57 -18.47
C ALA A 157 -16.73 5.26 -19.69
N TYR A 158 -17.31 6.36 -20.18
CA TYR A 158 -16.73 7.14 -21.28
C TYR A 158 -15.44 7.85 -20.87
N HIS A 159 -15.37 8.40 -19.64
CA HIS A 159 -14.15 9.03 -19.15
C HIS A 159 -12.97 8.03 -19.12
N LEU A 160 -13.19 6.80 -18.66
CA LEU A 160 -12.14 5.76 -18.64
C LEU A 160 -11.76 5.29 -20.05
N LEU A 161 -12.70 5.32 -21.00
CA LEU A 161 -12.44 5.09 -22.42
C LEU A 161 -11.79 6.30 -23.14
N LYS A 162 -11.55 7.41 -22.42
CA LYS A 162 -11.01 8.67 -22.94
C LYS A 162 -11.88 9.33 -24.01
N ASP A 163 -13.16 9.00 -24.05
CA ASP A 163 -14.16 9.74 -24.83
C ASP A 163 -14.69 10.89 -23.95
N TYR A 164 -13.90 11.97 -23.94
CA TYR A 164 -14.16 13.11 -23.07
C TYR A 164 -15.42 13.89 -23.51
N ASP A 165 -15.68 13.99 -24.81
CA ASP A 165 -16.84 14.70 -25.36
C ASP A 165 -18.16 14.11 -24.84
N MET A 166 -18.29 12.78 -24.89
CA MET A 166 -19.49 12.11 -24.40
C MET A 166 -19.57 12.15 -22.87
N ALA A 167 -18.44 11.98 -22.17
CA ALA A 167 -18.41 12.11 -20.72
C ALA A 167 -18.91 13.50 -20.25
N LEU A 168 -18.43 14.58 -20.88
CA LEU A 168 -18.81 15.95 -20.55
C LEU A 168 -20.28 16.24 -20.86
N LYS A 169 -20.80 15.78 -22.00
CA LYS A 169 -22.23 15.91 -22.34
C LYS A 169 -23.12 15.25 -21.29
N LEU A 170 -22.79 14.02 -20.86
CA LEU A 170 -23.54 13.30 -19.83
C LEU A 170 -23.47 14.00 -18.47
N LEU A 171 -22.29 14.49 -18.09
CA LEU A 171 -22.12 15.20 -16.83
C LEU A 171 -22.89 16.53 -16.83
N GLU A 172 -22.91 17.24 -17.95
CA GLU A 172 -23.65 18.49 -18.10
C GLU A 172 -25.17 18.27 -18.00
N GLU A 173 -25.69 17.28 -18.72
CA GLU A 173 -27.10 16.89 -18.63
C GLU A 173 -27.47 16.47 -17.21
N PHE A 174 -26.66 15.61 -16.59
CA PHE A 174 -26.87 15.15 -15.23
C PHE A 174 -26.83 16.30 -14.22
N ARG A 175 -25.88 17.23 -14.35
CA ARG A 175 -25.75 18.40 -13.47
C ARG A 175 -27.00 19.29 -13.53
N LYS A 176 -27.54 19.53 -14.74
CA LYS A 176 -28.80 20.30 -14.93
C LYS A 176 -29.98 19.67 -14.18
N THR A 177 -29.98 18.35 -13.95
CA THR A 177 -31.04 17.67 -13.18
C THR A 177 -30.97 17.90 -11.67
N GLN A 178 -29.81 18.26 -11.11
CA GLN A 178 -29.61 18.28 -9.65
C GLN A 178 -30.22 19.51 -8.93
N GLN A 179 -30.74 20.51 -9.67
CA GLN A 179 -31.45 21.70 -9.17
C GLN A 179 -31.01 22.19 -7.78
N ILE A 180 -29.73 22.56 -7.64
CA ILE A 180 -29.19 23.08 -6.38
C ILE A 180 -29.21 24.62 -6.42
N PRO A 181 -29.70 25.29 -5.36
CA PRO A 181 -29.66 26.75 -5.29
C PRO A 181 -28.23 27.28 -5.40
N PRO A 182 -27.99 28.38 -6.14
CA PRO A 182 -26.64 28.84 -6.46
C PRO A 182 -25.84 29.34 -5.24
N ASN A 183 -26.52 29.63 -4.13
CA ASN A 183 -25.91 30.10 -2.88
C ASN A 183 -25.77 29.01 -1.81
N LYS A 184 -26.14 27.76 -2.13
CA LYS A 184 -25.99 26.62 -1.22
C LYS A 184 -24.78 25.80 -1.63
N ILE A 185 -23.84 25.65 -0.70
CA ILE A 185 -22.73 24.72 -0.85
C ILE A 185 -23.21 23.33 -0.44
N ASP A 186 -23.21 22.40 -1.41
CA ASP A 186 -23.49 21.00 -1.20
C ASP A 186 -22.25 20.18 -1.58
N TYR A 187 -21.81 19.30 -0.68
CA TYR A 187 -20.55 18.57 -0.87
C TYR A 187 -20.58 17.64 -2.08
N GLU A 188 -21.67 16.88 -2.25
CA GLU A 188 -21.82 15.92 -3.34
C GLU A 188 -21.83 16.63 -4.70
N TYR A 189 -22.46 17.80 -4.76
CA TYR A 189 -22.52 18.62 -5.96
C TYR A 189 -21.22 19.37 -6.24
N SER A 190 -20.53 19.85 -5.19
CA SER A 190 -19.19 20.40 -5.28
C SER A 190 -18.22 19.39 -5.91
N GLU A 191 -18.25 18.12 -5.47
CA GLU A 191 -17.43 17.06 -6.07
C GLU A 191 -17.82 16.77 -7.53
N LEU A 192 -19.11 16.78 -7.87
CA LEU A 192 -19.56 16.61 -9.24
C LEU A 192 -19.01 17.71 -10.17
N ILE A 193 -19.03 18.97 -9.73
CA ILE A 193 -18.47 20.11 -10.47
C ILE A 193 -16.97 19.92 -10.66
N LEU A 194 -16.24 19.60 -9.59
CA LEU A 194 -14.78 19.39 -9.68
C LEU A 194 -14.43 18.18 -10.54
N TYR A 195 -15.24 17.13 -10.54
CA TYR A 195 -15.06 15.98 -11.43
C TYR A 195 -15.31 16.36 -12.90
N GLN A 196 -16.37 17.10 -13.20
CA GLN A 196 -16.62 17.62 -14.54
C GLN A 196 -15.43 18.48 -15.02
N ASN A 197 -14.91 19.34 -14.14
CA ASN A 197 -13.74 20.16 -14.44
C ASN A 197 -12.48 19.31 -14.67
N GLN A 198 -12.27 18.24 -13.89
CA GLN A 198 -11.18 17.28 -14.14
C GLN A 198 -11.27 16.68 -15.55
N VAL A 199 -12.45 16.25 -15.99
CA VAL A 199 -12.65 15.72 -17.35
C VAL A 199 -12.33 16.78 -18.41
N MET A 200 -12.69 18.06 -18.19
CA MET A 200 -12.32 19.18 -19.09
C MET A 200 -10.80 19.39 -19.16
N ARG A 201 -10.11 19.33 -18.01
CA ARG A 201 -8.65 19.47 -17.94
C ARG A 201 -7.92 18.33 -18.65
N GLU A 202 -8.41 17.10 -18.50
CA GLU A 202 -7.85 15.93 -19.19
C GLU A 202 -8.14 15.92 -20.70
N ALA A 203 -9.20 16.61 -21.13
CA ALA A 203 -9.54 16.82 -22.53
C ALA A 203 -8.80 18.02 -23.17
N ASP A 204 -7.85 18.65 -22.45
CA ASP A 204 -7.13 19.86 -22.85
C ASP A 204 -8.03 21.09 -23.15
N LEU A 205 -9.26 21.11 -22.60
CA LEU A 205 -10.20 22.24 -22.72
C LEU A 205 -9.92 23.31 -21.67
N PHE A 206 -8.72 23.90 -21.70
CA PHE A 206 -8.22 24.78 -20.62
C PHE A 206 -9.06 26.04 -20.41
N GLN A 207 -9.53 26.68 -21.49
CA GLN A 207 -10.35 27.89 -21.40
C GLN A 207 -11.73 27.58 -20.79
N GLU A 208 -12.40 26.54 -21.28
CA GLU A 208 -13.69 26.10 -20.76
C GLU A 208 -13.59 25.64 -19.30
N SER A 209 -12.49 24.96 -18.93
CA SER A 209 -12.21 24.58 -17.56
C SER A 209 -12.08 25.79 -16.63
N LEU A 210 -11.41 26.85 -17.06
CA LEU A 210 -11.26 28.07 -16.26
C LEU A 210 -12.60 28.81 -16.11
N GLU A 211 -13.35 28.98 -17.20
CA GLU A 211 -14.68 29.60 -17.16
C GLU A 211 -15.66 28.80 -16.29
N HIS A 212 -15.58 27.48 -16.35
CA HIS A 212 -16.39 26.57 -15.54
C HIS A 212 -16.08 26.74 -14.05
N ILE A 213 -14.81 26.73 -13.65
CA ILE A 213 -14.46 26.87 -12.23
C ILE A 213 -14.85 28.24 -11.67
N GLU A 214 -14.68 29.32 -12.45
CA GLU A 214 -15.10 30.68 -12.08
C GLU A 214 -16.62 30.79 -11.94
N THR A 215 -17.36 30.17 -12.86
CA THR A 215 -18.84 30.19 -12.84
C THR A 215 -19.40 29.51 -11.58
N TYR A 216 -18.82 28.37 -11.18
CA TYR A 216 -19.34 27.53 -10.08
C TYR A 216 -18.61 27.70 -8.76
N GLU A 217 -17.65 28.63 -8.66
CA GLU A 217 -16.82 28.85 -7.48
C GLU A 217 -17.60 28.95 -6.16
N ARG A 218 -18.75 29.64 -6.18
CA ARG A 218 -19.59 29.85 -4.98
C ARG A 218 -20.27 28.57 -4.48
N GLN A 219 -20.35 27.53 -5.30
CA GLN A 219 -21.00 26.25 -5.00
C GLN A 219 -19.99 25.16 -4.60
N ILE A 220 -18.69 25.42 -4.78
CA ILE A 220 -17.62 24.48 -4.47
C ILE A 220 -17.10 24.73 -3.05
N CYS A 221 -17.04 23.68 -2.22
CA CYS A 221 -16.52 23.78 -0.85
C CYS A 221 -14.99 23.72 -0.78
N ASP A 222 -14.35 22.98 -1.69
CA ASP A 222 -12.91 22.80 -1.74
C ASP A 222 -12.23 24.00 -2.42
N LYS A 223 -11.96 25.03 -1.62
CA LYS A 223 -11.34 26.28 -2.12
C LYS A 223 -9.89 26.09 -2.56
N LEU A 224 -9.16 25.19 -1.91
CA LEU A 224 -7.78 24.91 -2.30
C LEU A 224 -7.72 24.40 -3.74
N MET A 225 -8.57 23.42 -4.07
CA MET A 225 -8.61 22.86 -5.43
C MET A 225 -8.99 23.92 -6.47
N ILE A 226 -9.89 24.85 -6.14
CA ILE A 226 -10.26 25.94 -7.05
C ILE A 226 -9.02 26.77 -7.41
N ASP A 227 -8.26 27.19 -6.41
CA ASP A 227 -7.08 28.04 -6.58
C ASP A 227 -5.96 27.28 -7.33
N GLU A 228 -5.75 25.99 -7.01
CA GLU A 228 -4.80 25.13 -7.73
C GLU A 228 -5.19 24.94 -9.20
N ILE A 229 -6.47 24.69 -9.49
CA ILE A 229 -7.00 24.60 -10.86
C ILE A 229 -6.82 25.93 -11.59
N LYS A 230 -7.21 27.06 -10.98
CA LYS A 230 -7.06 28.39 -11.58
C LYS A 230 -5.61 28.68 -11.91
N GLY A 231 -4.69 28.47 -10.97
CA GLY A 231 -3.25 28.68 -11.18
C GLY A 231 -2.70 27.83 -12.33
N GLU A 232 -3.04 26.55 -12.38
CA GLU A 232 -2.62 25.65 -13.46
C GLU A 232 -3.19 26.06 -14.83
N MET A 233 -4.50 26.35 -14.90
CA MET A 233 -5.16 26.74 -16.15
C MET A 233 -4.67 28.08 -16.68
N LEU A 234 -4.49 29.08 -15.81
CA LEU A 234 -3.95 30.39 -16.19
C LEU A 234 -2.52 30.27 -16.75
N LEU A 235 -1.68 29.41 -16.17
CA LEU A 235 -0.36 29.10 -16.73
C LEU A 235 -0.46 28.46 -18.12
N LYS A 236 -1.33 27.46 -18.30
CA LYS A 236 -1.54 26.77 -19.58
C LYS A 236 -2.06 27.71 -20.68
N LEU A 237 -2.89 28.68 -20.32
CA LEU A 237 -3.42 29.71 -21.21
C LEU A 237 -2.46 30.88 -21.45
N GLY A 238 -1.31 30.93 -20.77
CA GLY A 238 -0.35 32.03 -20.88
C GLY A 238 -0.79 33.33 -20.19
N ARG A 239 -1.81 33.31 -19.33
CA ARG A 239 -2.27 34.44 -18.52
C ARG A 239 -1.39 34.60 -17.28
N LEU A 240 -0.12 34.92 -17.53
CA LEU A 240 0.95 34.87 -16.54
C LEU A 240 0.76 35.81 -15.34
N LYS A 241 0.22 37.01 -15.57
CA LYS A 241 0.01 37.99 -14.49
C LYS A 241 -0.98 37.47 -13.45
N GLU A 242 -2.13 36.99 -13.91
CA GLU A 242 -3.19 36.46 -13.06
C GLU A 242 -2.73 35.16 -12.38
N ALA A 243 -2.02 34.28 -13.10
CA ALA A 243 -1.41 33.10 -12.50
C ALA A 243 -0.48 33.47 -11.32
N SER A 244 0.31 34.53 -11.47
CA SER A 244 1.24 34.96 -10.41
C SER A 244 0.52 35.44 -9.14
N GLU A 245 -0.66 36.05 -9.27
CA GLU A 245 -1.48 36.48 -8.14
C GLU A 245 -2.05 35.26 -7.41
N VAL A 246 -2.62 34.31 -8.15
CA VAL A 246 -3.15 33.06 -7.58
C VAL A 246 -2.06 32.25 -6.87
N TYR A 247 -0.86 32.13 -7.45
CA TYR A 247 0.23 31.42 -6.76
C TYR A 247 0.73 32.13 -5.51
N LYS A 248 0.68 33.48 -5.45
CA LYS A 248 0.97 34.21 -4.21
C LYS A 248 -0.06 33.89 -3.13
N GLU A 249 -1.34 33.87 -3.47
CA GLU A 249 -2.41 33.49 -2.53
C GLU A 249 -2.26 32.04 -2.05
N LEU A 250 -1.89 31.11 -2.95
CA LEU A 250 -1.59 29.72 -2.59
C LEU A 250 -0.40 29.61 -1.63
N ILE A 251 0.65 30.42 -1.83
CA ILE A 251 1.80 30.49 -0.92
C ILE A 251 1.39 31.09 0.43
N ASP A 252 0.55 32.13 0.44
CA ASP A 252 0.02 32.70 1.68
C ASP A 252 -0.81 31.68 2.47
N ARG A 253 -1.52 30.80 1.76
CA ARG A 253 -2.23 29.67 2.36
C ARG A 253 -1.29 28.59 2.89
N ASN A 254 -0.25 28.23 2.14
CA ASN A 254 0.75 27.25 2.56
C ASN A 254 2.14 27.51 1.94
N ALA A 255 2.97 28.23 2.68
CA ALA A 255 4.32 28.62 2.28
C ALA A 255 5.35 27.47 2.32
N GLU A 256 4.94 26.23 2.64
CA GLU A 256 5.83 25.06 2.63
C GLU A 256 5.67 24.17 1.40
N ASN A 257 4.70 24.45 0.53
CA ASN A 257 4.51 23.68 -0.70
C ASN A 257 5.42 24.17 -1.83
N TRP A 258 6.36 23.33 -2.25
CA TRP A 258 7.35 23.66 -3.30
C TRP A 258 6.71 23.89 -4.67
N CYS A 259 5.61 23.20 -4.97
CA CYS A 259 4.91 23.32 -6.25
C CYS A 259 4.40 24.74 -6.52
N TYR A 260 4.05 25.49 -5.47
CA TYR A 260 3.55 26.86 -5.63
C TYR A 260 4.67 27.84 -6.00
N TYR A 261 5.88 27.62 -5.47
CA TYR A 261 7.06 28.38 -5.89
C TYR A 261 7.41 28.08 -7.34
N GLU A 262 7.36 26.80 -7.75
CA GLU A 262 7.58 26.43 -9.16
C GLU A 262 6.52 27.05 -10.09
N GLY A 263 5.26 27.07 -9.66
CA GLY A 263 4.17 27.72 -10.38
C GLY A 263 4.37 29.25 -10.49
N LEU A 264 4.78 29.89 -9.39
CA LEU A 264 5.08 31.32 -9.35
C LEU A 264 6.28 31.68 -10.24
N GLU A 265 7.34 30.87 -10.24
CA GLU A 265 8.48 31.05 -11.13
C GLU A 265 8.09 30.94 -12.61
N LYS A 266 7.24 29.96 -12.95
CA LYS A 266 6.70 29.83 -14.31
C LYS A 266 5.83 31.02 -14.71
N ALA A 267 5.10 31.61 -13.75
CA ALA A 267 4.26 32.78 -13.98
C ALA A 267 5.10 34.07 -14.14
N LEU A 268 6.08 34.31 -13.26
CA LEU A 268 6.88 35.55 -13.28
C LEU A 268 7.99 35.55 -14.32
N GLN A 269 8.48 34.37 -14.73
CA GLN A 269 9.57 34.20 -15.71
C GLN A 269 10.79 35.11 -15.42
N PRO A 270 11.41 35.01 -14.22
CA PRO A 270 12.54 35.85 -13.85
C PRO A 270 13.70 35.68 -14.83
N ARG A 271 14.26 36.80 -15.32
CA ARG A 271 15.30 36.81 -16.36
C ARG A 271 16.70 36.67 -15.77
N SER A 272 16.90 37.18 -14.57
CA SER A 272 18.17 37.16 -13.86
C SER A 272 18.08 36.31 -12.58
N LEU A 273 19.25 35.88 -12.11
CA LEU A 273 19.36 35.20 -10.82
C LEU A 273 18.89 36.10 -9.67
N ASP A 274 19.18 37.41 -9.76
CA ASP A 274 18.85 38.38 -8.72
C ASP A 274 17.33 38.60 -8.63
N GLU A 275 16.63 38.73 -9.76
CA GLU A 275 15.16 38.81 -9.79
C GLU A 275 14.52 37.56 -9.18
N ARG A 276 15.08 36.38 -9.49
CA ARG A 276 14.61 35.12 -8.92
C ARG A 276 14.83 35.07 -7.41
N LEU A 277 15.96 35.56 -6.91
CA LEU A 277 16.25 35.60 -5.48
C LEU A 277 15.39 36.61 -4.72
N GLU A 278 15.17 37.78 -5.30
CA GLU A 278 14.34 38.83 -4.74
C GLU A 278 12.91 38.32 -4.46
N MET A 279 12.36 37.51 -5.38
CA MET A 279 11.08 36.83 -5.19
C MET A 279 11.04 35.99 -3.91
N TYR A 280 12.05 35.14 -3.70
CA TYR A 280 12.14 34.29 -2.50
C TYR A 280 12.39 35.09 -1.23
N GLU A 281 13.20 36.15 -1.31
CA GLU A 281 13.46 37.04 -0.19
C GLU A 281 12.20 37.78 0.26
N GLU A 282 11.40 38.29 -0.69
CA GLU A 282 10.14 38.97 -0.40
C GLU A 282 9.15 38.04 0.30
N ILE A 283 8.98 36.82 -0.22
CA ILE A 283 8.13 35.79 0.41
C ILE A 283 8.70 35.40 1.78
N SER A 284 10.03 35.30 1.93
CA SER A 284 10.64 34.98 3.22
C SER A 284 10.43 36.09 4.27
N LYS A 285 10.28 37.35 3.85
CA LYS A 285 9.94 38.46 4.76
C LYS A 285 8.47 38.39 5.20
N GLN A 286 7.58 38.04 4.27
CA GLN A 286 6.15 37.87 4.54
C GLN A 286 5.88 36.64 5.42
N HIS A 287 6.65 35.57 5.23
CA HIS A 287 6.53 34.31 5.97
C HIS A 287 7.85 33.92 6.67
N PRO A 288 8.27 34.61 7.76
CA PRO A 288 9.58 34.39 8.40
C PRO A 288 9.77 32.97 8.97
N ARG A 289 8.68 32.30 9.32
CA ARG A 289 8.70 30.93 9.86
C ARG A 289 8.89 29.88 8.77
N ALA A 290 8.56 30.20 7.52
CA ALA A 290 8.63 29.24 6.43
C ALA A 290 10.08 28.84 6.13
N VAL A 291 10.34 27.55 5.96
CA VAL A 291 11.69 27.04 5.66
C VAL A 291 11.91 26.98 4.15
N SER A 292 10.88 26.62 3.40
CA SER A 292 10.93 26.47 1.94
C SER A 292 11.49 27.68 1.18
N PRO A 293 11.10 28.94 1.42
CA PRO A 293 11.65 30.08 0.68
C PRO A 293 13.13 30.35 0.96
N ARG A 294 13.67 29.87 2.08
CA ARG A 294 15.10 29.93 2.41
C ARG A 294 15.88 28.73 1.88
N ARG A 295 15.21 27.58 1.74
CA ARG A 295 15.82 26.33 1.29
C ARG A 295 15.88 26.21 -0.23
N LEU A 296 14.82 26.61 -0.95
CA LEU A 296 14.72 26.47 -2.41
C LEU A 296 15.83 27.21 -3.18
N PRO A 297 16.19 28.47 -2.83
CA PRO A 297 17.30 29.18 -3.47
C PRO A 297 18.61 28.42 -3.52
N LEU A 298 18.91 27.64 -2.46
CA LEU A 298 20.14 26.87 -2.35
C LEU A 298 20.30 25.80 -3.45
N ASN A 299 19.22 25.41 -4.14
CA ASN A 299 19.28 24.48 -5.26
C ASN A 299 19.95 25.10 -6.49
N PHE A 300 19.69 26.37 -6.81
CA PHE A 300 20.13 26.99 -8.06
C PHE A 300 21.25 28.04 -7.91
N VAL A 301 21.44 28.65 -6.74
CA VAL A 301 22.57 29.59 -6.50
C VAL A 301 23.92 28.85 -6.44
N THR A 302 25.00 29.54 -6.83
CA THR A 302 26.39 29.06 -6.88
C THR A 302 27.38 30.15 -6.41
N GLY A 303 28.67 29.81 -6.26
CA GLY A 303 29.72 30.76 -5.88
C GLY A 303 29.54 31.43 -4.52
N GLU A 304 29.97 32.69 -4.41
CA GLU A 304 29.93 33.47 -3.15
C GLU A 304 28.50 33.68 -2.63
N LYS A 305 27.52 33.87 -3.53
CA LYS A 305 26.12 34.05 -3.11
C LYS A 305 25.55 32.78 -2.48
N PHE A 306 25.98 31.60 -2.96
CA PHE A 306 25.67 30.33 -2.28
C PHE A 306 26.31 30.25 -0.91
N ARG A 307 27.58 30.65 -0.75
CA ARG A 307 28.27 30.66 0.54
C ARG A 307 27.53 31.53 1.56
N GLU A 308 27.15 32.74 1.18
CA GLU A 308 26.40 33.69 2.04
C GLU A 308 25.04 33.11 2.49
N LEU A 309 24.22 32.65 1.53
CA LEU A 309 22.90 32.11 1.84
C LEU A 309 22.97 30.81 2.65
N MET A 310 23.96 29.96 2.35
CA MET A 310 24.20 28.71 3.07
C MET A 310 24.67 28.98 4.50
N ASP A 311 25.57 29.93 4.71
CA ASP A 311 26.03 30.33 6.04
C ASP A 311 24.85 30.76 6.93
N LYS A 312 24.02 31.68 6.42
CA LYS A 312 22.80 32.14 7.10
C LYS A 312 21.83 31.00 7.39
N PHE A 313 21.64 30.08 6.43
CA PHE A 313 20.75 28.94 6.60
C PHE A 313 21.26 27.96 7.67
N LEU A 314 22.56 27.65 7.66
CA LEU A 314 23.17 26.69 8.59
C LEU A 314 23.15 27.22 10.03
N ARG A 315 23.56 28.47 10.26
CA ARG A 315 23.62 29.07 11.60
C ARG A 315 22.29 28.98 12.33
N VAL A 316 21.21 29.45 11.69
CA VAL A 316 19.86 29.40 12.26
C VAL A 316 19.44 27.97 12.63
N ASN A 317 19.78 26.98 11.80
CA ASN A 317 19.40 25.59 12.06
C ASN A 317 20.29 24.91 13.11
N PHE A 318 21.56 25.31 13.24
CA PHE A 318 22.47 24.81 14.27
C PHE A 318 22.12 25.37 15.65
N SER A 319 21.89 26.68 15.77
CA SER A 319 21.47 27.31 17.02
C SER A 319 20.12 26.75 17.50
N LYS A 320 19.19 26.49 16.57
CA LYS A 320 17.89 25.87 16.88
C LYS A 320 18.02 24.38 17.24
N GLY A 321 19.06 23.71 16.76
CA GLY A 321 19.27 22.28 16.96
C GLY A 321 18.32 21.38 16.16
N CYS A 322 18.24 21.60 14.85
CA CYS A 322 17.34 20.86 13.96
C CYS A 322 17.95 19.50 13.50
N PRO A 323 17.43 18.34 13.94
CA PRO A 323 17.99 17.03 13.57
C PRO A 323 18.01 16.71 12.05
N PRO A 324 16.99 17.06 11.24
CA PRO A 324 16.97 16.69 9.82
C PRO A 324 17.80 17.62 8.92
N LEU A 325 18.60 18.56 9.44
CA LEU A 325 19.33 19.55 8.65
C LEU A 325 20.17 18.94 7.52
N PHE A 326 20.92 17.87 7.78
CA PHE A 326 21.66 17.19 6.72
C PHE A 326 20.74 16.57 5.66
N THR A 327 19.61 15.99 6.09
CA THR A 327 18.63 15.38 5.19
C THR A 327 18.03 16.42 4.25
N THR A 328 17.74 17.63 4.73
CA THR A 328 17.22 18.72 3.88
C THR A 328 18.25 19.16 2.83
N LEU A 329 19.54 19.12 3.15
CA LEU A 329 20.63 19.51 2.25
C LEU A 329 21.14 18.37 1.36
N LYS A 330 20.65 17.14 1.54
CA LYS A 330 21.14 15.95 0.82
C LYS A 330 21.10 16.07 -0.71
N SER A 331 20.12 16.78 -1.27
CA SER A 331 20.05 17.01 -2.72
C SER A 331 21.17 17.91 -3.25
N LEU A 332 21.83 18.71 -2.41
CA LEU A 332 22.96 19.54 -2.81
C LEU A 332 24.26 18.75 -2.96
N TYR A 333 24.32 17.53 -2.40
CA TYR A 333 25.51 16.67 -2.44
C TYR A 333 25.79 16.05 -3.82
N TYR A 334 24.96 16.34 -4.82
CA TYR A 334 25.30 16.05 -6.23
C TYR A 334 26.34 17.02 -6.80
N SER A 335 26.46 18.23 -6.26
CA SER A 335 27.46 19.22 -6.69
C SER A 335 28.68 19.20 -5.77
N LYS A 336 29.85 18.84 -6.32
CA LYS A 336 31.11 18.83 -5.56
C LYS A 336 31.51 20.20 -5.04
N GLU A 337 31.25 21.26 -5.81
CA GLU A 337 31.53 22.65 -5.42
C GLU A 337 30.74 23.03 -4.16
N LYS A 338 29.41 22.79 -4.17
CA LYS A 338 28.54 23.08 -3.01
C LYS A 338 28.96 22.28 -1.78
N VAL A 339 29.35 21.02 -1.96
CA VAL A 339 29.85 20.17 -0.88
C VAL A 339 31.13 20.73 -0.27
N SER A 340 32.08 21.21 -1.08
CA SER A 340 33.31 21.84 -0.59
C SER A 340 32.99 23.08 0.26
N THR A 341 32.13 23.97 -0.25
CA THR A 341 31.72 25.17 0.49
C THR A 341 31.04 24.83 1.81
N ILE A 342 30.13 23.84 1.83
CA ILE A 342 29.47 23.38 3.07
C ILE A 342 30.52 22.80 4.04
N GLN A 343 31.47 21.99 3.55
CA GLN A 343 32.51 21.40 4.39
C GLN A 343 33.37 22.48 5.03
N GLU A 344 33.85 23.45 4.25
CA GLU A 344 34.66 24.58 4.73
C GLU A 344 33.93 25.40 5.78
N LEU A 345 32.66 25.76 5.53
CA LEU A 345 31.85 26.53 6.49
C LEU A 345 31.68 25.76 7.81
N VAL A 346 31.24 24.51 7.75
CA VAL A 346 30.87 23.76 8.97
C VAL A 346 32.10 23.32 9.77
N THR A 347 33.22 23.01 9.11
CA THR A 347 34.50 22.75 9.81
C THR A 347 35.05 24.03 10.45
N GLY A 348 34.87 25.19 9.80
CA GLY A 348 35.16 26.50 10.38
C GLY A 348 34.33 26.78 11.65
N TYR A 349 33.02 26.52 11.61
CA TYR A 349 32.15 26.64 12.78
C TYR A 349 32.61 25.74 13.93
N GLU A 350 32.99 24.50 13.63
CA GLU A 350 33.43 23.53 14.64
C GLU A 350 34.72 23.97 15.34
N ALA A 351 35.67 24.51 14.58
CA ALA A 351 36.91 25.06 15.13
C ALA A 351 36.66 26.29 15.99
N SER A 352 35.80 27.21 15.54
CA SER A 352 35.45 28.44 16.25
C SER A 352 34.66 28.18 17.54
N LEU A 353 33.62 27.34 17.46
CA LEU A 353 32.78 26.98 18.61
C LEU A 353 33.57 26.23 19.69
N LYS A 354 34.61 25.48 19.34
CA LYS A 354 35.51 24.86 20.32
C LYS A 354 36.33 25.87 21.12
N THR A 355 36.66 27.02 20.53
CA THR A 355 37.58 28.00 21.13
C THR A 355 36.88 29.15 21.84
N CYS A 356 35.75 29.63 21.30
CA CYS A 356 35.14 30.88 21.76
C CYS A 356 33.60 30.86 21.78
N ASP A 357 32.96 29.69 21.65
CA ASP A 357 31.51 29.52 21.66
C ASP A 357 30.75 30.44 20.66
N LEU A 358 31.41 30.81 19.56
CA LEU A 358 30.85 31.61 18.46
C LEU A 358 31.08 30.90 17.12
N PHE A 359 30.24 31.14 16.12
CA PHE A 359 30.40 30.56 14.77
C PHE A 359 31.62 31.10 14.01
N SER A 360 32.04 32.34 14.30
CA SER A 360 33.24 32.96 13.74
C SER A 360 34.03 33.71 14.83
N PRO A 361 35.37 33.65 14.84
CA PRO A 361 36.20 34.38 15.81
C PRO A 361 36.12 35.90 15.69
N TYR A 362 35.60 36.41 14.56
CA TYR A 362 35.51 37.83 14.25
C TYR A 362 34.13 38.44 14.54
N GLU A 363 33.21 37.66 15.12
CA GLU A 363 31.86 38.10 15.44
C GLU A 363 31.77 38.66 16.86
N ASN A 364 31.10 39.81 17.00
CA ASN A 364 30.71 40.39 18.27
C ASN A 364 29.22 40.09 18.49
N GLY A 365 28.92 38.87 18.95
CA GLY A 365 27.55 38.40 19.20
C GLY A 365 27.42 37.66 20.54
N ASP A 366 26.21 37.25 20.87
CA ASP A 366 25.94 36.41 22.03
C ASP A 366 26.55 35.02 21.84
N GLN A 367 27.09 34.44 22.91
CA GLN A 367 27.66 33.10 22.89
C GLN A 367 26.60 32.05 22.58
N GLU A 368 26.95 31.10 21.72
CA GLU A 368 26.10 29.95 21.38
C GLU A 368 26.10 28.92 22.51
N PRO A 369 24.97 28.24 22.77
CA PRO A 369 24.93 27.16 23.75
C PRO A 369 25.79 25.97 23.32
N PRO A 370 26.26 25.13 24.26
CA PRO A 370 27.06 23.94 23.95
C PRO A 370 26.32 22.94 23.04
N THR A 371 24.99 23.02 22.99
CA THR A 371 24.16 22.23 22.07
C THR A 371 24.44 22.57 20.60
N THR A 372 24.84 23.79 20.27
CA THR A 372 25.17 24.19 18.89
C THR A 372 26.36 23.38 18.36
N LEU A 373 27.41 23.23 19.19
CA LEU A 373 28.58 22.39 18.85
C LEU A 373 28.20 20.91 18.65
N LEU A 374 27.28 20.40 19.47
CA LEU A 374 26.75 19.04 19.32
C LEU A 374 26.11 18.84 17.93
N TRP A 375 25.24 19.75 17.50
CA TRP A 375 24.57 19.66 16.19
C TRP A 375 25.52 19.86 15.01
N VAL A 376 26.54 20.71 15.16
CA VAL A 376 27.63 20.85 14.17
C VAL A 376 28.40 19.54 14.02
N ARG A 377 28.80 18.90 15.12
CA ARG A 377 29.48 17.59 15.09
C ARG A 377 28.60 16.49 14.52
N TYR A 378 27.32 16.48 14.88
CA TYR A 378 26.34 15.55 14.33
C TYR A 378 26.21 15.71 12.80
N PHE A 379 26.14 16.95 12.31
CA PHE A 379 26.11 17.23 10.87
C PHE A 379 27.41 16.80 10.17
N LEU A 380 28.58 17.08 10.76
CA LEU A 380 29.86 16.66 10.20
C LEU A 380 29.99 15.13 10.13
N ALA A 381 29.51 14.41 11.14
CA ALA A 381 29.44 12.95 11.09
C ALA A 381 28.57 12.46 9.91
N GLN A 382 27.41 13.09 9.65
CA GLN A 382 26.58 12.76 8.48
C GLN A 382 27.24 13.13 7.15
N HIS A 383 27.95 14.25 7.13
CA HIS A 383 28.70 14.74 5.98
C HIS A 383 29.81 13.77 5.58
N PHE A 384 30.71 13.44 6.50
CA PHE A 384 31.81 12.52 6.22
C PHE A 384 31.34 11.09 5.94
N ASP A 385 30.26 10.63 6.59
CA ASP A 385 29.59 9.36 6.24
C ASP A 385 29.15 9.35 4.76
N LYS A 386 28.57 10.46 4.29
CA LYS A 386 28.11 10.60 2.90
C LYS A 386 29.26 10.69 1.89
N LEU A 387 30.41 11.23 2.30
CA LEU A 387 31.63 11.27 1.48
C LEU A 387 32.41 9.95 1.49
N GLY A 388 32.00 8.96 2.29
CA GLY A 388 32.70 7.68 2.43
C GLY A 388 33.93 7.74 3.33
N GLN A 389 34.12 8.84 4.07
CA GLN A 389 35.21 9.02 5.02
C GLN A 389 34.78 8.53 6.41
N PHE A 390 34.65 7.21 6.55
CA PHE A 390 34.02 6.60 7.72
C PHE A 390 34.79 6.77 9.03
N SER A 391 36.13 6.81 8.99
CA SER A 391 36.96 7.04 10.19
C SER A 391 36.68 8.41 10.80
N VAL A 392 36.74 9.45 9.98
CA VAL A 392 36.44 10.84 10.38
C VAL A 392 35.01 10.97 10.90
N ALA A 393 34.05 10.33 10.21
CA ALA A 393 32.65 10.30 10.65
C ALA A 393 32.49 9.65 12.04
N LEU A 394 33.23 8.56 12.30
CA LEU A 394 33.24 7.89 13.61
C LEU A 394 33.85 8.76 14.71
N ASP A 395 34.91 9.51 14.41
CA ASP A 395 35.54 10.41 15.39
C ASP A 395 34.59 11.52 15.82
N TYR A 396 33.90 12.15 14.86
CA TYR A 396 32.88 13.17 15.16
C TYR A 396 31.71 12.61 15.95
N ILE A 397 31.16 11.45 15.56
CA ILE A 397 29.99 10.89 16.25
C ILE A 397 30.36 10.36 17.65
N ASN A 398 31.55 9.80 17.84
CA ASN A 398 32.02 9.37 19.15
C ASN A 398 32.22 10.57 20.09
N SER A 399 32.74 11.67 19.57
CA SER A 399 32.88 12.93 20.32
C SER A 399 31.51 13.50 20.72
N ALA A 400 30.51 13.42 19.83
CA ALA A 400 29.14 13.85 20.11
C ALA A 400 28.44 12.96 21.16
N VAL A 401 28.59 11.63 21.06
CA VAL A 401 28.05 10.68 22.04
C VAL A 401 28.69 10.89 23.41
N ALA A 402 30.01 11.15 23.46
CA ALA A 402 30.71 11.43 24.71
C ALA A 402 30.20 12.71 25.40
N SER A 403 29.82 13.74 24.63
CA SER A 403 29.25 14.97 25.21
C SER A 403 27.79 14.81 25.64
N THR A 404 26.98 14.02 24.93
CA THR A 404 25.54 13.88 25.22
C THR A 404 25.08 12.45 24.91
N PRO A 405 25.32 11.49 25.83
CA PRO A 405 25.04 10.07 25.61
C PRO A 405 23.56 9.69 25.69
N THR A 406 22.67 10.69 25.83
CA THR A 406 21.22 10.50 25.93
C THR A 406 20.49 10.80 24.62
N LEU A 407 21.16 11.37 23.61
CA LEU A 407 20.54 11.73 22.34
C LEU A 407 20.54 10.55 21.36
N ILE A 408 19.34 10.02 21.07
CA ILE A 408 19.11 8.81 20.28
C ILE A 408 19.65 8.92 18.85
N GLU A 409 19.51 10.09 18.22
CA GLU A 409 19.97 10.34 16.85
C GLU A 409 21.46 10.04 16.68
N LEU A 410 22.26 10.25 17.73
CA LEU A 410 23.69 9.98 17.70
C LEU A 410 23.98 8.49 17.54
N PHE A 411 23.28 7.65 18.28
CA PHE A 411 23.38 6.19 18.20
C PHE A 411 22.84 5.67 16.87
N CYS A 412 21.72 6.22 16.39
CA CYS A 412 21.16 5.91 15.07
C CYS A 412 22.15 6.22 13.93
N LEU A 413 22.85 7.36 14.01
CA LEU A 413 23.87 7.74 13.03
C LEU A 413 25.11 6.84 13.15
N LYS A 414 25.58 6.56 14.36
CA LYS A 414 26.70 5.66 14.59
C LYS A 414 26.43 4.27 14.00
N ALA A 415 25.24 3.72 14.23
CA ALA A 415 24.80 2.49 13.59
C ALA A 415 24.82 2.57 12.05
N LYS A 416 24.32 3.68 11.49
CA LYS A 416 24.33 3.92 10.04
C LYS A 416 25.74 3.94 9.45
N ILE A 417 26.71 4.55 10.14
CA ILE A 417 28.12 4.58 9.72
C ILE A 417 28.68 3.16 9.71
N TYR A 418 28.53 2.39 10.80
CA TYR A 418 28.98 0.98 10.84
C TYR A 418 28.35 0.11 9.74
N LYS A 419 27.09 0.38 9.40
CA LYS A 419 26.41 -0.29 8.28
C LYS A 419 27.07 0.04 6.93
N HIS A 420 27.51 1.28 6.70
CA HIS A 420 28.26 1.63 5.47
C HIS A 420 29.69 1.08 5.46
N VAL A 421 30.33 0.96 6.62
CA VAL A 421 31.62 0.24 6.78
C VAL A 421 31.49 -1.26 6.45
N GLY A 422 30.27 -1.81 6.49
CA GLY A 422 29.98 -3.22 6.22
C GLY A 422 29.90 -4.09 7.48
N ASN A 423 30.11 -3.51 8.67
CA ASN A 423 29.98 -4.23 9.93
C ASN A 423 28.53 -4.20 10.43
N LEU A 424 27.70 -5.08 9.86
CA LEU A 424 26.26 -5.13 10.14
C LEU A 424 25.92 -5.55 11.57
N LYS A 425 26.77 -6.37 12.20
CA LYS A 425 26.56 -6.82 13.59
C LYS A 425 26.77 -5.68 14.57
N GLU A 426 27.85 -4.91 14.43
CA GLU A 426 28.06 -3.72 15.26
C GLU A 426 26.99 -2.67 14.99
N ALA A 427 26.58 -2.48 13.73
CA ALA A 427 25.48 -1.58 13.40
C ALA A 427 24.17 -1.96 14.12
N ALA A 428 23.85 -3.26 14.22
CA ALA A 428 22.67 -3.72 14.95
C ALA A 428 22.77 -3.45 16.47
N LYS A 429 23.95 -3.62 17.07
CA LYS A 429 24.17 -3.31 18.50
C LYS A 429 23.92 -1.83 18.81
N TRP A 430 24.47 -0.91 18.01
CA TRP A 430 24.24 0.52 18.21
C TRP A 430 22.76 0.93 18.01
N MET A 431 22.03 0.24 17.12
CA MET A 431 20.58 0.45 17.02
C MET A 431 19.81 -0.12 18.22
N ASP A 432 20.28 -1.21 18.81
CA ASP A 432 19.68 -1.80 20.00
C ASP A 432 19.89 -0.91 21.23
N GLU A 433 21.09 -0.34 21.38
CA GLU A 433 21.35 0.72 22.37
C GLU A 433 20.44 1.93 22.14
N ALA A 434 20.30 2.40 20.88
CA ALA A 434 19.37 3.49 20.56
C ALA A 434 17.92 3.16 20.95
N GLN A 435 17.48 1.92 20.72
CA GLN A 435 16.15 1.44 21.10
C GLN A 435 15.97 1.35 22.61
N SER A 436 17.03 1.03 23.36
CA SER A 436 16.98 0.93 24.82
C SER A 436 16.79 2.29 25.51
N LEU A 437 17.20 3.38 24.85
CA LEU A 437 17.02 4.76 25.35
C LEU A 437 15.57 5.24 25.24
N ASP A 438 14.80 4.72 24.28
CA ASP A 438 13.36 4.99 24.16
C ASP A 438 12.61 3.72 23.74
N THR A 439 12.06 3.03 24.73
CA THR A 439 11.32 1.79 24.51
C THR A 439 9.89 2.00 24.02
N ALA A 440 9.39 3.24 24.02
CA ALA A 440 8.04 3.58 23.57
C ALA A 440 7.99 3.90 22.07
N ASP A 441 9.09 4.34 21.47
CA ASP A 441 9.12 4.72 20.05
C ASP A 441 9.23 3.50 19.11
N ARG A 442 8.13 3.26 18.38
CA ARG A 442 8.02 2.20 17.37
C ARG A 442 8.95 2.44 16.16
N PHE A 443 9.31 3.68 15.82
CA PHE A 443 10.20 3.98 14.70
C PHE A 443 11.61 3.44 14.98
N ILE A 444 12.17 3.72 16.14
CA ILE A 444 13.50 3.23 16.54
C ILE A 444 13.48 1.71 16.67
N ASN A 445 12.42 1.15 17.27
CA ASN A 445 12.21 -0.30 17.34
C ASN A 445 12.23 -0.95 15.94
N SER A 446 11.50 -0.38 14.98
CA SER A 446 11.44 -0.87 13.60
C SER A 446 12.81 -0.74 12.89
N LYS A 447 13.55 0.34 13.14
CA LYS A 447 14.92 0.49 12.64
C LYS A 447 15.87 -0.54 13.23
N CYS A 448 15.76 -0.83 14.53
CA CYS A 448 16.55 -1.85 15.20
C CYS A 448 16.29 -3.24 14.60
N ALA A 449 15.02 -3.65 14.51
CA ALA A 449 14.63 -4.90 13.86
C ALA A 449 15.12 -4.99 12.40
N LYS A 450 15.05 -3.89 11.63
CA LYS A 450 15.61 -3.84 10.28
C LYS A 450 17.11 -4.10 10.25
N TYR A 451 17.88 -3.54 11.18
CA TYR A 451 19.32 -3.74 11.25
C TYR A 451 19.68 -5.16 11.70
N MET A 452 18.92 -5.74 12.64
CA MET A 452 19.02 -7.15 13.01
C MET A 452 18.77 -8.07 11.80
N LEU A 453 17.72 -7.81 11.00
CA LEU A 453 17.48 -8.56 9.76
C LEU A 453 18.63 -8.44 8.75
N ARG A 454 19.20 -7.25 8.60
CA ARG A 454 20.38 -7.03 7.73
C ARG A 454 21.59 -7.83 8.23
N ALA A 455 21.76 -7.96 9.54
CA ALA A 455 22.79 -8.79 10.18
C ALA A 455 22.45 -10.30 10.21
N ASN A 456 21.36 -10.73 9.56
CA ASN A 456 20.83 -12.10 9.54
C ASN A 456 20.35 -12.63 10.91
N MET A 457 20.06 -11.73 11.85
CA MET A 457 19.55 -12.02 13.19
C MET A 457 18.01 -12.02 13.17
N VAL A 458 17.41 -13.00 12.48
CA VAL A 458 15.95 -13.01 12.20
C VAL A 458 15.11 -13.19 13.46
N LYS A 459 15.55 -14.04 14.39
CA LYS A 459 14.83 -14.27 15.66
C LYS A 459 14.83 -13.02 16.54
N ASP A 460 16.00 -12.41 16.70
CA ASP A 460 16.14 -11.19 17.51
C ASP A 460 15.31 -10.05 16.92
N ALA A 461 15.22 -9.96 15.59
CA ALA A 461 14.34 -9.00 14.91
C ALA A 461 12.85 -9.26 15.18
N GLU A 462 12.43 -10.53 15.22
CA GLU A 462 11.07 -10.93 15.56
C GLU A 462 10.73 -10.58 17.01
N GLU A 463 11.62 -10.89 17.95
CA GLU A 463 11.47 -10.54 19.38
C GLU A 463 11.49 -9.02 19.59
N MET A 464 12.28 -8.29 18.81
CA MET A 464 12.28 -6.83 18.85
C MET A 464 10.92 -6.28 18.39
N CYS A 465 10.39 -6.78 17.28
CA CYS A 465 9.08 -6.36 16.80
C CYS A 465 7.92 -6.82 17.70
N SER A 466 8.08 -7.94 18.43
CA SER A 466 7.00 -8.47 19.27
C SER A 466 6.60 -7.52 20.40
N LYS A 467 7.47 -6.58 20.77
CA LYS A 467 7.19 -5.49 21.72
C LYS A 467 6.02 -4.58 21.28
N PHE A 468 5.71 -4.53 19.98
CA PHE A 468 4.67 -3.67 19.39
C PHE A 468 3.58 -4.43 18.63
N THR A 469 3.58 -5.77 18.69
CA THR A 469 2.54 -6.60 18.07
C THR A 469 1.46 -6.98 19.07
N ARG A 470 0.27 -7.34 18.58
CA ARG A 470 -0.85 -7.77 19.43
C ARG A 470 -0.50 -9.00 20.26
N GLU A 471 -0.93 -9.02 21.53
CA GLU A 471 -0.82 -10.20 22.39
C GLU A 471 -1.68 -11.37 21.88
N GLY A 472 -1.17 -12.59 22.05
CA GLY A 472 -1.90 -13.84 21.73
C GLY A 472 -1.68 -14.40 20.33
N THR A 473 -0.93 -13.70 19.48
CA THR A 473 -0.52 -14.15 18.13
C THR A 473 1.00 -14.00 18.00
N SER A 474 1.66 -14.79 17.14
CA SER A 474 3.10 -14.60 16.86
C SER A 474 3.35 -13.24 16.19
N ALA A 475 4.51 -12.63 16.44
CA ALA A 475 4.85 -11.35 15.83
C ALA A 475 4.92 -11.45 14.29
N MET A 476 5.45 -12.55 13.76
CA MET A 476 5.48 -12.82 12.32
C MET A 476 4.09 -12.84 11.68
N GLU A 477 3.11 -13.44 12.35
CA GLU A 477 1.74 -13.54 11.85
C GLU A 477 1.02 -12.20 11.98
N ASN A 478 1.15 -11.50 13.11
CA ASN A 478 0.56 -10.18 13.27
C ASN A 478 1.11 -9.16 12.26
N LEU A 479 2.42 -9.20 11.98
CA LEU A 479 3.01 -8.33 10.96
C LEU A 479 2.54 -8.70 9.54
N ASN A 480 2.20 -9.97 9.29
CA ASN A 480 1.59 -10.38 8.03
C ASN A 480 0.14 -9.88 7.94
N GLU A 481 -0.68 -10.06 8.98
CA GLU A 481 -2.06 -9.54 9.05
C GLU A 481 -2.12 -8.03 8.81
N MET A 482 -1.16 -7.28 9.37
CA MET A 482 -1.07 -5.82 9.24
C MET A 482 -0.39 -5.36 7.94
N GLN A 483 -0.20 -6.26 6.96
CA GLN A 483 0.40 -5.97 5.65
C GLN A 483 1.78 -5.27 5.74
N CYS A 484 2.62 -5.68 6.70
CA CYS A 484 3.91 -5.04 6.99
C CYS A 484 5.03 -5.46 6.00
N MET A 485 4.91 -4.99 4.75
CA MET A 485 5.78 -5.39 3.64
C MET A 485 7.27 -5.03 3.84
N TRP A 486 7.59 -3.96 4.57
CA TRP A 486 8.99 -3.62 4.82
C TRP A 486 9.69 -4.72 5.61
N PHE A 487 9.01 -5.33 6.59
CA PHE A 487 9.56 -6.39 7.43
C PHE A 487 9.66 -7.70 6.64
N GLN A 488 8.61 -8.06 5.90
CA GLN A 488 8.58 -9.27 5.08
C GLN A 488 9.66 -9.26 3.99
N THR A 489 9.83 -8.13 3.30
CA THR A 489 10.88 -8.01 2.27
C THR A 489 12.30 -8.00 2.85
N GLU A 490 12.52 -7.50 4.07
CA GLU A 490 13.82 -7.62 4.75
C GLU A 490 14.07 -9.05 5.25
N CYS A 491 13.03 -9.76 5.71
CA CYS A 491 13.10 -11.18 6.06
C CYS A 491 13.42 -12.04 4.85
N ALA A 492 12.74 -11.83 3.71
CA ALA A 492 13.00 -12.56 2.47
C ALA A 492 14.48 -12.48 2.07
N LEU A 493 15.05 -11.27 2.08
CA LEU A 493 16.47 -11.06 1.79
C LEU A 493 17.40 -11.69 2.84
N ALA A 494 17.03 -11.66 4.13
CA ALA A 494 17.81 -12.31 5.18
C ALA A 494 17.83 -13.83 5.02
N PHE A 495 16.67 -14.45 4.76
CA PHE A 495 16.57 -15.88 4.49
C PHE A 495 17.32 -16.27 3.22
N GLN A 496 17.25 -15.46 2.16
CA GLN A 496 18.01 -15.68 0.93
C GLN A 496 19.52 -15.68 1.19
N ARG A 497 20.04 -14.73 2.00
CA ARG A 497 21.46 -14.69 2.41
C ARG A 497 21.87 -15.89 3.28
N LEU A 498 20.92 -16.44 4.03
CA LEU A 498 21.12 -17.64 4.86
C LEU A 498 20.96 -18.96 4.08
N GLY A 499 20.65 -18.92 2.78
CA GLY A 499 20.39 -20.12 1.97
C GLY A 499 19.04 -20.80 2.27
N LYS A 500 18.15 -20.16 3.05
CA LYS A 500 16.82 -20.68 3.40
C LYS A 500 15.79 -20.28 2.34
N TYR A 501 15.89 -20.88 1.16
CA TYR A 501 15.08 -20.49 0.00
C TYR A 501 13.57 -20.69 0.20
N GLY A 502 13.13 -21.75 0.89
CA GLY A 502 11.72 -21.97 1.19
C GLY A 502 11.10 -20.85 2.05
N ASP A 503 11.78 -20.46 3.12
CA ASP A 503 11.33 -19.35 3.99
C ASP A 503 11.34 -18.01 3.26
N ALA A 504 12.34 -17.78 2.41
CA ALA A 504 12.43 -16.57 1.60
C ALA A 504 11.27 -16.47 0.60
N LEU A 505 10.99 -17.55 -0.15
CA LEU A 505 9.86 -17.62 -1.08
C LEU A 505 8.51 -17.44 -0.37
N LYS A 506 8.34 -18.05 0.81
CA LYS A 506 7.14 -17.83 1.63
C LYS A 506 6.92 -16.34 1.90
N LYS A 507 7.96 -15.60 2.28
CA LYS A 507 7.86 -14.14 2.50
C LYS A 507 7.59 -13.35 1.23
N CYS A 508 8.13 -13.76 0.08
CA CYS A 508 7.79 -13.13 -1.20
C CYS A 508 6.32 -13.34 -1.59
N HIS A 509 5.78 -14.56 -1.38
CA HIS A 509 4.38 -14.88 -1.66
C HIS A 509 3.40 -14.21 -0.70
N GLU A 510 3.78 -14.01 0.57
CA GLU A 510 3.01 -13.17 1.49
C GLU A 510 2.89 -11.73 0.96
N VAL A 511 3.96 -11.16 0.39
CA VAL A 511 3.90 -9.82 -0.22
C VAL A 511 2.99 -9.80 -1.44
N GLU A 512 3.10 -10.75 -2.39
CA GLU A 512 2.17 -10.84 -3.55
C GLU A 512 0.71 -10.91 -3.09
N ARG A 513 0.44 -11.70 -2.03
CA ARG A 513 -0.92 -11.82 -1.49
C ARG A 513 -1.48 -10.49 -1.03
N HIS A 514 -0.68 -9.65 -0.38
CA HIS A 514 -1.11 -8.31 0.02
C HIS A 514 -1.47 -7.45 -1.19
N PHE A 515 -0.68 -7.50 -2.27
CA PHE A 515 -1.01 -6.78 -3.50
C PHE A 515 -2.30 -7.29 -4.14
N PHE A 516 -2.52 -8.61 -4.13
CA PHE A 516 -3.78 -9.19 -4.58
C PHE A 516 -4.97 -8.75 -3.71
N GLU A 517 -4.82 -8.75 -2.38
CA GLU A 517 -5.86 -8.30 -1.45
C GLU A 517 -6.17 -6.81 -1.62
N ILE A 518 -5.16 -5.94 -1.74
CA ILE A 518 -5.36 -4.50 -1.98
C ILE A 518 -6.10 -4.26 -3.30
N THR A 519 -5.72 -4.97 -4.37
CA THR A 519 -6.46 -4.88 -5.65
C THR A 519 -7.91 -5.33 -5.52
N ASP A 520 -8.19 -6.29 -4.64
CA ASP A 520 -9.56 -6.77 -4.39
C ASP A 520 -10.37 -5.79 -3.52
N ASP A 521 -9.70 -5.08 -2.61
CA ASP A 521 -10.33 -4.10 -1.71
C ASP A 521 -11.04 -2.97 -2.47
N GLN A 522 -10.64 -2.68 -3.72
CA GLN A 522 -11.31 -1.68 -4.56
C GLN A 522 -12.78 -2.04 -4.89
N PHE A 523 -13.17 -3.32 -4.79
CA PHE A 523 -14.45 -3.83 -5.29
C PHE A 523 -15.68 -3.14 -4.67
N ASP A 524 -15.66 -2.93 -3.35
CA ASP A 524 -16.76 -2.27 -2.64
C ASP A 524 -16.87 -0.78 -2.99
N PHE A 525 -15.74 -0.16 -3.38
CA PHE A 525 -15.68 1.25 -3.74
C PHE A 525 -16.38 1.58 -5.05
N HIS A 526 -16.53 0.61 -5.96
CA HIS A 526 -17.33 0.78 -7.18
C HIS A 526 -18.75 1.25 -6.86
N THR A 527 -19.40 0.68 -5.84
CA THR A 527 -20.74 1.14 -5.41
C THR A 527 -20.69 2.31 -4.46
N TYR A 528 -19.73 2.31 -3.53
CA TYR A 528 -19.64 3.31 -2.48
C TYR A 528 -19.38 4.71 -3.04
N CYS A 529 -18.41 4.87 -3.95
CA CYS A 529 -18.04 6.18 -4.48
C CYS A 529 -19.12 6.78 -5.37
N MET A 530 -19.85 5.97 -6.15
CA MET A 530 -21.02 6.46 -6.90
C MET A 530 -22.15 6.93 -5.97
N ARG A 531 -22.28 6.32 -4.78
CA ARG A 531 -23.29 6.72 -3.79
C ARG A 531 -22.87 7.98 -3.02
N LYS A 532 -21.57 8.12 -2.72
CA LYS A 532 -21.00 9.25 -1.96
C LYS A 532 -20.53 10.42 -2.82
N MET A 533 -20.59 10.28 -4.14
CA MET A 533 -20.24 11.31 -5.11
C MET A 533 -18.77 11.76 -5.07
N THR A 534 -17.88 10.96 -4.46
CA THR A 534 -16.43 11.21 -4.44
C THR A 534 -15.79 10.68 -5.72
N LEU A 535 -16.14 11.28 -6.86
CA LEU A 535 -15.88 10.74 -8.20
C LEU A 535 -14.41 10.86 -8.62
N ARG A 536 -13.75 11.97 -8.27
CA ARG A 536 -12.32 12.20 -8.54
C ARG A 536 -11.46 11.12 -7.88
N ALA A 537 -11.63 10.97 -6.56
CA ALA A 537 -10.98 9.94 -5.76
C ALA A 537 -11.27 8.51 -6.25
N TYR A 538 -12.45 8.26 -6.81
CA TYR A 538 -12.77 6.96 -7.40
C TYR A 538 -11.97 6.67 -8.66
N VAL A 539 -11.90 7.64 -9.60
CA VAL A 539 -11.09 7.48 -10.81
C VAL A 539 -9.60 7.39 -10.46
N ASP A 540 -9.13 8.15 -9.48
CA ASP A 540 -7.75 8.06 -8.99
C ASP A 540 -7.45 6.70 -8.35
N LEU A 541 -8.39 6.13 -7.58
CA LEU A 541 -8.30 4.76 -7.07
C LEU A 541 -8.17 3.76 -8.22
N LEU A 542 -9.03 3.84 -9.25
CA LEU A 542 -8.96 2.93 -10.39
C LEU A 542 -7.60 3.02 -11.10
N ARG A 543 -7.09 4.23 -11.30
CA ARG A 543 -5.78 4.48 -11.93
C ARG A 543 -4.62 3.98 -11.08
N LEU A 544 -4.69 4.14 -9.75
CA LEU A 544 -3.71 3.60 -8.81
C LEU A 544 -3.67 2.08 -8.89
N GLU A 545 -4.84 1.44 -8.90
CA GLU A 545 -4.97 -0.01 -8.96
C GLU A 545 -4.41 -0.61 -10.25
N ASP A 546 -4.56 0.10 -11.38
CA ASP A 546 -4.01 -0.30 -12.68
C ASP A 546 -2.47 -0.39 -12.67
N ILE A 547 -1.81 0.33 -11.75
CA ILE A 547 -0.35 0.39 -11.64
C ILE A 547 0.18 -0.08 -10.28
N LEU A 548 -0.65 -0.70 -9.43
CA LEU A 548 -0.32 -0.97 -8.03
C LEU A 548 1.00 -1.74 -7.86
N ARG A 549 1.27 -2.70 -8.75
CA ARG A 549 2.47 -3.55 -8.74
C ARG A 549 3.76 -2.81 -9.16
N GLN A 550 3.69 -1.55 -9.59
CA GLN A 550 4.87 -0.70 -9.77
C GLN A 550 5.53 -0.33 -8.42
N HIS A 551 4.83 -0.53 -7.30
CA HIS A 551 5.34 -0.20 -5.98
C HIS A 551 6.64 -0.96 -5.64
N ALA A 552 7.59 -0.26 -5.00
CA ALA A 552 8.94 -0.79 -4.74
C ALA A 552 8.97 -2.10 -3.90
N PHE A 553 7.97 -2.32 -3.04
CA PHE A 553 7.86 -3.58 -2.29
C PHE A 553 7.56 -4.77 -3.18
N TYR A 554 6.71 -4.58 -4.20
CA TYR A 554 6.43 -5.61 -5.21
C TYR A 554 7.71 -6.00 -5.92
N PHE A 555 8.39 -5.01 -6.50
CA PHE A 555 9.65 -5.21 -7.21
C PHE A 555 10.70 -5.92 -6.35
N LYS A 556 10.84 -5.53 -5.08
CA LYS A 556 11.80 -6.14 -4.15
C LYS A 556 11.47 -7.61 -3.86
N ALA A 557 10.20 -7.95 -3.67
CA ALA A 557 9.76 -9.33 -3.45
C ALA A 557 9.88 -10.18 -4.73
N ALA A 558 9.40 -9.68 -5.86
CA ALA A 558 9.46 -10.34 -7.16
C ALA A 558 10.91 -10.61 -7.58
N ARG A 559 11.81 -9.62 -7.47
CA ARG A 559 13.24 -9.81 -7.78
C ARG A 559 13.86 -10.92 -6.92
N SER A 560 13.61 -10.88 -5.61
CA SER A 560 14.12 -11.91 -4.69
C SER A 560 13.56 -13.30 -5.03
N ALA A 561 12.28 -13.40 -5.40
CA ALA A 561 11.65 -14.65 -5.78
C ALA A 561 12.23 -15.21 -7.08
N ILE A 562 12.35 -14.37 -8.11
CA ILE A 562 12.92 -14.74 -9.42
C ILE A 562 14.36 -15.20 -9.26
N GLU A 563 15.20 -14.47 -8.51
CA GLU A 563 16.59 -14.89 -8.23
C GLU A 563 16.65 -16.27 -7.55
N ILE A 564 15.71 -16.58 -6.66
CA ILE A 564 15.63 -17.89 -6.00
C ILE A 564 15.15 -18.96 -6.98
N TYR A 565 14.11 -18.69 -7.77
CA TYR A 565 13.60 -19.65 -8.76
C TYR A 565 14.64 -19.99 -9.81
N LEU A 566 15.39 -19.00 -10.32
CA LEU A 566 16.50 -19.24 -11.24
C LEU A 566 17.58 -20.12 -10.60
N LYS A 567 17.95 -19.85 -9.34
CA LYS A 567 18.92 -20.69 -8.62
C LYS A 567 18.43 -22.12 -8.40
N LEU A 568 17.15 -22.31 -8.11
CA LEU A 568 16.53 -23.63 -7.93
C LEU A 568 16.39 -24.38 -9.26
N TYR A 569 16.22 -23.65 -10.36
CA TYR A 569 16.22 -24.23 -11.71
C TYR A 569 17.64 -24.69 -12.09
N ASP A 570 18.65 -23.83 -11.90
CA ASP A 570 20.05 -24.12 -12.22
C ASP A 570 20.62 -25.22 -11.31
N ASN A 571 20.24 -25.21 -10.03
CA ASN A 571 20.67 -26.17 -9.02
C ASN A 571 19.44 -26.73 -8.28
N PRO A 572 18.74 -27.70 -8.87
CA PRO A 572 17.64 -28.38 -8.20
C PRO A 572 18.12 -28.96 -6.87
N LEU A 573 17.32 -28.80 -5.82
CA LEU A 573 17.63 -29.41 -4.53
C LEU A 573 17.75 -30.92 -4.74
N ALA A 574 18.93 -31.47 -4.45
CA ALA A 574 19.15 -32.90 -4.53
C ALA A 574 18.09 -33.57 -3.65
N ASN A 575 17.28 -34.45 -4.24
CA ASN A 575 16.37 -35.27 -3.46
C ASN A 575 17.20 -35.97 -2.37
N GLU A 576 16.86 -35.75 -1.10
CA GLU A 576 17.48 -36.41 0.05
C GLU A 576 17.47 -37.96 -0.04
N SER A 577 16.77 -38.53 -1.04
CA SER A 577 16.79 -39.94 -1.37
C SER A 577 18.07 -40.43 -2.08
N LYS A 578 18.90 -39.56 -2.68
CA LYS A 578 20.13 -39.99 -3.39
C LYS A 578 21.42 -39.96 -2.55
N GLU A 579 21.48 -39.19 -1.47
CA GLU A 579 22.69 -39.10 -0.64
C GLU A 579 22.83 -40.23 0.40
N GLN A 580 21.80 -41.07 0.60
CA GLN A 580 21.91 -42.23 1.48
C GLN A 580 22.59 -43.45 0.83
N GLU A 581 22.71 -43.51 -0.51
CA GLU A 581 23.36 -44.64 -1.19
C GLU A 581 24.89 -44.54 -1.22
N VAL A 582 25.46 -43.33 -1.23
CA VAL A 582 26.90 -43.14 -1.52
C VAL A 582 27.82 -43.35 -0.30
N ASN A 583 27.29 -43.37 0.93
CA ASN A 583 28.11 -43.46 2.15
C ASN A 583 28.02 -44.82 2.89
N SER A 584 27.73 -45.91 2.18
CA SER A 584 27.62 -47.25 2.77
C SER A 584 28.74 -48.23 2.39
N GLU A 585 29.70 -47.84 1.54
CA GLU A 585 30.66 -48.79 0.95
C GLU A 585 31.90 -49.11 1.81
N ASN A 586 32.13 -48.48 2.97
CA ASN A 586 33.38 -48.66 3.72
C ASN A 586 33.25 -48.98 5.24
N LEU A 587 32.17 -49.62 5.69
CA LEU A 587 32.01 -50.04 7.09
C LEU A 587 31.61 -51.51 7.23
N SER A 588 32.22 -52.24 8.18
CA SER A 588 31.94 -53.66 8.37
C SER A 588 30.48 -53.89 8.80
N ALA A 589 29.85 -54.98 8.32
CA ALA A 589 28.43 -55.30 8.56
C ALA A 589 28.02 -55.32 10.05
N LYS A 590 28.98 -55.56 10.95
CA LYS A 590 28.77 -55.58 12.41
C LYS A 590 28.70 -54.17 13.01
N GLU A 591 29.45 -53.21 12.45
CA GLU A 591 29.43 -51.80 12.86
C GLU A 591 28.21 -51.07 12.30
N LEU A 592 27.82 -51.38 11.05
CA LEU A 592 26.61 -50.84 10.43
C LEU A 592 25.35 -51.17 11.24
N LYS A 593 25.23 -52.43 11.70
CA LYS A 593 24.08 -52.88 12.50
C LYS A 593 24.05 -52.23 13.90
N LYS A 594 25.21 -51.95 14.49
CA LYS A 594 25.34 -51.28 15.79
C LYS A 594 25.04 -49.79 15.67
N MET A 595 25.49 -49.13 14.60
CA MET A 595 25.15 -47.73 14.30
C MET A 595 23.66 -47.57 13.99
N LEU A 596 23.08 -48.40 13.11
CA LEU A 596 21.65 -48.38 12.78
C LEU A 596 20.78 -48.63 14.01
N SER A 597 21.19 -49.52 14.92
CA SER A 597 20.49 -49.73 16.20
C SER A 597 20.60 -48.52 17.13
N LYS A 598 21.74 -47.81 17.13
CA LYS A 598 21.97 -46.61 17.95
C LYS A 598 21.22 -45.40 17.39
N GLN A 599 21.21 -45.23 16.07
CA GLN A 599 20.42 -44.23 15.34
C GLN A 599 18.92 -44.48 15.50
N ARG A 600 18.43 -45.72 15.35
CA ARG A 600 17.01 -46.04 15.61
C ARG A 600 16.63 -45.74 17.05
N ARG A 601 17.49 -46.03 18.04
CA ARG A 601 17.23 -45.67 19.43
C ARG A 601 17.24 -44.15 19.64
N ALA A 602 18.16 -43.42 19.03
CA ALA A 602 18.22 -41.96 19.11
C ALA A 602 17.01 -41.30 18.44
N GLN A 603 16.62 -41.74 17.25
CA GLN A 603 15.42 -41.26 16.54
C GLN A 603 14.14 -41.59 17.31
N LYS A 604 14.04 -42.79 17.92
CA LYS A 604 12.87 -43.14 18.74
C LYS A 604 12.81 -42.29 20.01
N LYS A 605 13.96 -41.96 20.62
CA LYS A 605 14.05 -41.07 21.78
C LYS A 605 13.70 -39.63 21.42
N ALA A 606 14.19 -39.13 20.28
CA ALA A 606 13.87 -37.80 19.77
C ALA A 606 12.39 -37.67 19.40
N LYS A 607 11.79 -38.68 18.74
CA LYS A 607 10.34 -38.72 18.47
C LYS A 607 9.52 -38.74 19.75
N LEU A 608 9.90 -39.52 20.76
CA LEU A 608 9.22 -39.54 22.06
C LEU A 608 9.34 -38.21 22.81
N GLU A 609 10.47 -37.50 22.65
CA GLU A 609 10.68 -36.19 23.26
C GLU A 609 9.91 -35.09 22.52
N GLU A 610 9.83 -35.14 21.19
CA GLU A 610 8.97 -34.27 20.38
C GLU A 610 7.49 -34.52 20.64
N GLU A 611 7.05 -35.79 20.74
CA GLU A 611 5.67 -36.14 21.09
C GLU A 611 5.31 -35.66 22.51
N ARG A 612 6.26 -35.74 23.47
CA ARG A 612 6.06 -35.15 24.81
C ARG A 612 5.96 -33.63 24.77
N LYS A 613 6.84 -32.94 24.04
CA LYS A 613 6.79 -31.49 23.87
C LYS A 613 5.53 -31.03 23.12
N HIS A 614 5.06 -31.82 22.15
CA HIS A 614 3.81 -31.60 21.44
C HIS A 614 2.59 -31.81 22.35
N ALA A 615 2.57 -32.88 23.16
CA ALA A 615 1.50 -33.12 24.12
C ALA A 615 1.45 -32.08 25.25
N GLU A 616 2.60 -31.55 25.69
CA GLU A 616 2.67 -30.43 26.62
C GLU A 616 2.16 -29.12 26.00
N ARG A 617 2.53 -28.84 24.74
CA ARG A 617 2.01 -27.69 23.98
C ARG A 617 0.51 -27.79 23.73
N GLU A 618 -0.01 -28.97 23.39
CA GLU A 618 -1.45 -29.21 23.24
C GLU A 618 -2.20 -29.08 24.57
N ARG A 619 -1.60 -29.50 25.71
CA ARG A 619 -2.19 -29.28 27.04
C ARG A 619 -2.21 -27.80 27.42
N GLN A 620 -1.16 -27.05 27.10
CA GLN A 620 -1.10 -25.60 27.31
C GLN A 620 -2.09 -24.86 26.39
N GLN A 621 -2.22 -25.29 25.13
CA GLN A 621 -3.20 -24.77 24.18
C GLN A 621 -4.64 -25.13 24.58
N LYS A 622 -4.93 -26.34 25.07
CA LYS A 622 -6.28 -26.72 25.58
C LYS A 622 -6.71 -25.94 26.81
N ASN A 623 -5.76 -25.53 27.67
CA ASN A 623 -6.05 -24.65 28.80
C ASN A 623 -6.32 -23.19 28.38
N GLN A 624 -5.83 -22.76 27.21
CA GLN A 624 -6.17 -21.45 26.62
C GLN A 624 -7.41 -21.51 25.69
N LYS A 625 -7.66 -22.65 25.02
CA LYS A 625 -8.79 -22.90 24.10
C LYS A 625 -10.15 -23.11 24.78
N LYS A 626 -10.21 -23.36 26.09
CA LYS A 626 -11.48 -23.38 26.84
C LYS A 626 -12.20 -22.01 26.92
N LYS A 627 -11.64 -20.95 26.33
CA LYS A 627 -12.29 -19.64 26.14
C LYS A 627 -12.52 -19.23 24.68
N ARG A 628 -12.06 -19.98 23.67
CA ARG A 628 -12.22 -19.65 22.24
C ARG A 628 -12.10 -20.90 21.38
N GLU A 629 -13.23 -21.51 21.02
CA GLU A 629 -13.33 -22.45 19.89
C GLU A 629 -14.67 -22.27 19.20
N GLU A 630 -14.72 -21.35 18.23
CA GLU A 630 -15.55 -21.38 17.00
C GLU A 630 -14.88 -20.40 16.02
N GLU A 631 -13.73 -20.80 15.45
CA GLU A 631 -13.04 -20.23 14.27
C GLU A 631 -11.58 -20.69 14.34
N GLU A 632 -11.21 -21.72 13.59
CA GLU A 632 -9.83 -22.02 13.12
C GLU A 632 -9.79 -23.45 12.55
N GLU A 633 -10.08 -23.57 11.27
CA GLU A 633 -9.57 -24.66 10.44
C GLU A 633 -9.32 -24.12 9.03
N GLU A 634 -8.41 -23.15 8.88
CA GLU A 634 -7.83 -22.79 7.57
C GLU A 634 -6.60 -21.85 7.67
N THR A 635 -5.58 -22.20 8.46
CA THR A 635 -4.24 -21.57 8.35
C THR A 635 -3.10 -22.56 8.57
N SER A 636 -3.17 -23.73 7.93
CA SER A 636 -1.96 -24.43 7.51
C SER A 636 -2.00 -24.55 5.99
N GLY A 637 -1.41 -23.58 5.30
CA GLY A 637 -0.99 -23.80 3.92
C GLY A 637 -0.09 -25.05 3.89
N PRO A 638 -0.14 -25.87 2.82
CA PRO A 638 0.71 -27.04 2.73
C PRO A 638 2.16 -26.61 2.94
N LYS A 639 2.95 -27.40 3.67
CA LYS A 639 4.40 -27.36 3.54
C LYS A 639 4.68 -27.54 2.05
N GLU A 640 5.09 -26.47 1.38
CA GLU A 640 5.44 -26.57 -0.02
C GLU A 640 6.73 -27.37 -0.13
N GLU A 641 6.58 -28.65 -0.45
CA GLU A 641 7.65 -29.40 -1.06
C GLU A 641 8.07 -28.65 -2.33
N LEU A 642 9.38 -28.44 -2.47
CA LEU A 642 10.01 -27.79 -3.60
C LEU A 642 9.97 -28.76 -4.79
N VAL A 643 8.76 -28.93 -5.36
CA VAL A 643 8.51 -29.83 -6.49
C VAL A 643 8.91 -29.11 -7.79
N PRO A 644 9.71 -29.75 -8.68
CA PRO A 644 10.16 -29.16 -9.94
C PRO A 644 9.04 -28.63 -10.85
N GLU A 645 7.86 -29.25 -10.85
CA GLU A 645 6.71 -28.86 -11.68
C GLU A 645 6.10 -27.49 -11.31
N LYS A 646 6.38 -26.96 -10.11
CA LYS A 646 5.94 -25.60 -9.72
C LYS A 646 6.81 -24.48 -10.30
N LEU A 647 8.01 -24.81 -10.81
CA LEU A 647 8.91 -23.84 -11.46
C LEU A 647 8.41 -23.40 -12.85
N GLU A 648 7.46 -24.11 -13.46
CA GLU A 648 6.86 -23.76 -14.76
C GLU A 648 5.72 -22.73 -14.67
N ARG A 649 5.24 -22.35 -13.47
CA ARG A 649 4.19 -21.32 -13.33
C ARG A 649 4.75 -19.91 -13.53
N VAL A 650 4.80 -19.47 -14.79
CA VAL A 650 5.05 -18.08 -15.20
C VAL A 650 4.01 -17.10 -14.59
N ASP A 651 2.85 -17.64 -14.19
CA ASP A 651 1.64 -16.89 -13.86
C ASP A 651 1.67 -16.05 -12.57
N LEU A 652 2.59 -16.33 -11.64
CA LEU A 652 2.56 -15.69 -10.31
C LEU A 652 3.31 -14.37 -10.22
N PHE A 653 4.39 -14.18 -10.99
CA PHE A 653 5.20 -12.94 -10.91
C PHE A 653 5.51 -12.32 -12.29
N LEU A 654 5.48 -13.10 -13.38
CA LEU A 654 5.94 -12.64 -14.70
C LEU A 654 4.81 -12.18 -15.61
N LEU A 655 3.60 -12.73 -15.47
CA LEU A 655 2.47 -12.43 -16.37
C LEU A 655 2.01 -10.96 -16.32
N PHE A 656 2.25 -10.25 -15.23
CA PHE A 656 1.90 -8.83 -15.07
C PHE A 656 3.05 -7.85 -15.40
N TYR A 657 4.23 -8.34 -15.78
CA TYR A 657 5.34 -7.48 -16.24
C TYR A 657 5.31 -7.18 -17.74
N ILE A 658 4.40 -7.84 -18.49
CA ILE A 658 4.36 -7.82 -19.97
C ILE A 658 3.18 -7.00 -20.54
N CYS A 659 2.33 -6.40 -19.70
CA CYS A 659 1.26 -5.51 -20.17
C CYS A 659 1.47 -4.06 -19.75
#